data_AF-A0A921ZQ24-F1
#
_entry.id   AF-A0A921ZQ24-F1
#
_cell.length_a   1.000
_cell.length_b   1.000
_cell.length_c   1.000
_cell.angle_alpha   90.00
_cell.angle_beta   90.00
_cell.angle_gamma   90.00
#
_symmetry.space_group_name_H-M   'P 1'
#
loop_
_entity.id
_entity.type
_entity.pdbx_description
1 polymer ?
#
loop_
_entity_poly.entity_id
_entity_poly.type
_entity_poly.pdbx_seq_one_letter_code
_entity_poly.pdbx_strand_id
1 'polypeptide(L)'
;MRFKSLLLLGIFVELSNTVVANITMGPDILTTTYGSPIEITYTDSSLNSNLLQNHFFMESMARLVRERIPPRVVHALGAGAFGYFEVTHDISNFCKAKVFNGIGKRTPVAVRFSLTGSDKGASDITRSPKGFAVKFYTEEGNFDLLGFSIPVFPIKDPLFFPSLIHATVRHPVSNLPDANTFWDFATLRQETIHNFLMIFGDTGVPDGFRRMPGYGIHTFQVVNKTGGIYFFRYHLLPDLGIRNLLPEEERIAAANPNYATNDLYANIANGNYPSWTLSVQVLSLEEARNDELNVFDVTRELYTSRYPLHQVGRLVLNKNPTNYFAEIEQLAYSPGNIVPGMVGAPDKLFEARCFAYREAAFHRLGANFNNIRVNAPNRVPSNYLRDGSPPVKENGGNAVNYYPNTFNGPLPYIDENRVELIKITEVDSFDFDQGPIGILTTSSGMPVEYKKTTNTLKSNLLFNHYFMESLTHFSRERIPERVVHAVGSGALGYFEVTNDITHICKAKLFNNIGKRTPITVRFSLVNFNLGGAETSRDIRGFGVRFYTEDGNFDIVGLNSPVFSLKDPVFFTSFIRVQRRNPETNMRDSNMIWDFITLRPETFHLFMVSFSDLGIPDGYRYMPGYGIHAFEVVNEDGKKHFVKFNFIPDGGIKNLSTEKAQKIAGKDPDYANRDLYNAIARGNFPSWTLAVQIISVEDVKRSNIDMFDVTRLWPISKYPLHTVGKIVLNENPTNYFAQVEQLALNPAHLVPGINGGPDKIFEARLLSYRDAQYYRLGANFNKIPVNCPIISQTYNRDGRAPVNRNGKNSPNYYPNSFNGAIAYLDNTETDISSVCQDDVPRNTDQIRNMYVDEMNEDERVRLVENIVDSLGRAALFLQERAVKLFTSIHPDFGDRVLHGLQELNKTKLYWDDI
;
A
#
# COMPACT_ATOMS: atom_id res chain seq x y z
N MET A 1 -70.02 13.10 21.29
CA MET A 1 -70.98 11.99 21.19
C MET A 1 -70.28 10.70 21.56
N ARG A 2 -70.96 9.88 22.37
CA ARG A 2 -70.50 8.63 23.00
C ARG A 2 -70.64 7.43 22.04
N PHE A 3 -69.70 6.48 22.20
CA PHE A 3 -69.84 5.00 22.16
C PHE A 3 -70.37 4.28 20.90
N LYS A 4 -69.63 3.23 20.49
CA LYS A 4 -70.08 1.82 20.68
C LYS A 4 -68.98 0.78 20.41
N SER A 5 -68.83 -0.10 21.41
CA SER A 5 -68.06 -1.34 21.47
C SER A 5 -68.82 -2.51 20.83
N LEU A 6 -68.11 -3.54 20.34
CA LEU A 6 -68.58 -4.94 20.40
C LEU A 6 -67.46 -5.97 20.10
N LEU A 7 -67.32 -6.92 21.02
CA LEU A 7 -66.60 -8.20 20.97
C LEU A 7 -67.17 -9.14 19.89
N LEU A 8 -66.35 -10.04 19.30
CA LEU A 8 -66.34 -11.49 19.56
C LEU A 8 -65.52 -12.32 18.53
N LEU A 9 -64.68 -13.20 19.07
CA LEU A 9 -64.27 -14.56 18.64
C LEU A 9 -63.83 -14.85 17.17
N GLY A 10 -62.53 -15.09 17.01
CA GLY A 10 -61.94 -16.44 16.83
C GLY A 10 -61.91 -17.07 15.43
N ILE A 11 -60.70 -17.34 14.90
CA ILE A 11 -60.21 -18.64 14.34
C ILE A 11 -58.90 -18.45 13.54
N PHE A 12 -57.82 -19.13 14.01
CA PHE A 12 -56.64 -19.68 13.30
C PHE A 12 -55.59 -18.68 12.74
N VAL A 13 -54.26 -18.84 12.84
CA VAL A 13 -53.32 -19.98 12.99
C VAL A 13 -52.05 -19.52 13.73
N GLU A 14 -51.49 -20.38 14.61
CA GLU A 14 -50.16 -20.24 15.21
C GLU A 14 -49.02 -20.36 14.18
N LEU A 15 -48.10 -19.39 14.18
CA LEU A 15 -46.69 -19.64 13.85
C LEU A 15 -45.80 -18.89 14.86
N SER A 16 -45.28 -19.69 15.80
CA SER A 16 -44.14 -19.50 16.71
C SER A 16 -43.44 -18.13 16.74
N ASN A 17 -43.78 -17.31 17.75
CA ASN A 17 -42.89 -16.27 18.27
C ASN A 17 -41.91 -16.88 19.27
N THR A 18 -40.64 -16.94 18.89
CA THR A 18 -39.54 -17.19 19.82
C THR A 18 -39.32 -15.93 20.67
N VAL A 19 -39.55 -16.07 21.98
CA VAL A 19 -39.02 -15.25 23.09
C VAL A 19 -38.49 -13.86 22.70
N VAL A 20 -39.37 -12.87 22.58
CA VAL A 20 -39.02 -11.49 22.89
C VAL A 20 -39.45 -11.27 24.33
N ALA A 21 -38.50 -11.44 25.26
CA ALA A 21 -38.66 -10.89 26.59
C ALA A 21 -38.81 -9.37 26.42
N ASN A 22 -39.99 -8.85 26.79
CA ASN A 22 -40.19 -7.44 27.03
C ASN A 22 -39.29 -7.03 28.21
N ILE A 23 -38.02 -6.73 27.90
CA ILE A 23 -37.17 -5.96 28.78
C ILE A 23 -37.71 -4.54 28.66
N THR A 24 -38.37 -4.07 29.72
CA THR A 24 -38.57 -2.65 29.97
C THR A 24 -37.20 -1.98 29.92
N MET A 25 -36.86 -1.35 28.79
CA MET A 25 -35.64 -0.58 28.64
C MET A 25 -35.70 0.60 29.61
N GLY A 26 -34.97 0.49 30.72
CA GLY A 26 -34.41 1.67 31.38
C GLY A 26 -33.51 2.43 30.40
N PRO A 27 -32.98 3.62 30.77
CA PRO A 27 -32.08 4.34 29.87
C PRO A 27 -30.95 3.42 29.40
N ASP A 28 -30.73 3.35 28.09
CA ASP A 28 -29.65 2.55 27.50
C ASP A 28 -28.32 2.98 28.14
N ILE A 29 -27.73 2.08 28.93
CA ILE A 29 -26.46 2.33 29.59
C ILE A 29 -25.37 2.30 28.52
N LEU A 30 -24.52 3.33 28.49
CA LEU A 30 -23.40 3.40 27.55
C LEU A 30 -22.45 2.20 27.80
N THR A 31 -22.13 1.46 26.74
CA THR A 31 -21.27 0.29 26.79
C THR A 31 -20.12 0.39 25.79
N THR A 32 -19.04 -0.34 26.05
CA THR A 32 -18.01 -0.65 25.05
C THR A 32 -18.58 -1.55 23.95
N THR A 33 -17.89 -1.71 22.82
CA THR A 33 -18.32 -2.66 21.78
C THR A 33 -18.44 -4.11 22.22
N TYR A 34 -17.81 -4.48 23.34
CA TYR A 34 -17.91 -5.79 23.94
C TYR A 34 -19.05 -5.90 24.97
N GLY A 35 -19.90 -4.87 25.09
CA GLY A 35 -21.08 -4.85 25.95
C GLY A 35 -20.80 -4.51 27.42
N SER A 36 -19.57 -4.11 27.78
CA SER A 36 -19.23 -3.73 29.16
C SER A 36 -19.72 -2.31 29.48
N PRO A 37 -20.48 -2.08 30.57
CA PRO A 37 -20.94 -0.76 30.99
C PRO A 37 -19.78 0.22 31.25
N ILE A 38 -19.95 1.48 30.87
CA ILE A 38 -18.96 2.54 31.07
C ILE A 38 -19.35 3.36 32.31
N GLU A 39 -18.53 3.30 33.36
CA GLU A 39 -18.71 4.15 34.54
C GLU A 39 -18.28 5.60 34.24
N ILE A 40 -18.92 6.57 34.90
CA ILE A 40 -18.62 8.01 34.77
C ILE A 40 -17.16 8.32 35.13
N THR A 41 -16.53 7.54 36.01
CA THR A 41 -15.11 7.65 36.38
C THR A 41 -14.16 7.38 35.21
N TYR A 42 -14.55 6.59 34.20
CA TYR A 42 -13.79 6.43 32.95
C TYR A 42 -13.98 7.58 31.96
N THR A 43 -14.84 8.55 32.29
CA THR A 43 -15.10 9.76 31.49
C THR A 43 -14.47 11.03 32.04
N ASP A 44 -13.77 10.93 33.18
CA ASP A 44 -13.10 12.03 33.86
C ASP A 44 -11.57 11.86 33.81
N SER A 45 -10.92 12.65 32.94
CA SER A 45 -9.46 12.66 32.78
C SER A 45 -8.69 13.29 33.95
N SER A 46 -9.37 13.76 35.01
CA SER A 46 -8.74 14.31 36.22
C SER A 46 -8.06 13.25 37.11
N LEU A 47 -8.36 11.97 36.90
CA LEU A 47 -7.65 10.86 37.51
C LEU A 47 -6.37 10.57 36.70
N ASN A 48 -5.24 10.40 37.39
CA ASN A 48 -3.87 10.14 36.87
C ASN A 48 -3.70 8.91 35.94
N SER A 49 -4.78 8.38 35.36
CA SER A 49 -4.77 7.30 34.38
C SER A 49 -4.14 7.73 33.05
N ASN A 50 -3.39 6.81 32.45
CA ASN A 50 -2.80 7.00 31.12
C ASN A 50 -3.90 6.82 30.07
N LEU A 51 -4.05 7.76 29.11
CA LEU A 51 -5.10 7.69 28.07
C LEU A 51 -5.08 6.38 27.27
N LEU A 52 -3.91 5.72 27.15
CA LEU A 52 -3.81 4.40 26.50
C LEU A 52 -4.56 3.28 27.24
N GLN A 53 -4.81 3.43 28.54
CA GLN A 53 -5.55 2.45 29.34
C GLN A 53 -7.06 2.65 29.27
N ASN A 54 -7.53 3.81 28.77
CA ASN A 54 -8.95 4.08 28.61
C ASN A 54 -9.46 3.42 27.31
N HIS A 55 -10.05 2.23 27.47
CA HIS A 55 -10.53 1.42 26.35
C HIS A 55 -11.59 2.14 25.52
N PHE A 56 -12.56 2.81 26.17
CA PHE A 56 -13.62 3.54 25.49
C PHE A 56 -13.04 4.67 24.64
N PHE A 57 -12.12 5.47 25.20
CA PHE A 57 -11.43 6.53 24.46
C PHE A 57 -10.70 5.99 23.21
N MET A 58 -9.92 4.91 23.36
CA MET A 58 -9.17 4.32 22.24
C MET A 58 -10.11 3.81 21.15
N GLU A 59 -11.22 3.18 21.52
CA GLU A 59 -12.24 2.68 20.58
C GLU A 59 -12.93 3.82 19.84
N SER A 60 -13.42 4.83 20.57
CA SER A 60 -14.11 5.99 19.99
C SER A 60 -13.21 6.78 19.05
N MET A 61 -11.95 7.01 19.42
CA MET A 61 -11.01 7.74 18.56
C MET A 61 -10.62 6.93 17.31
N ALA A 62 -10.41 5.62 17.43
CA ALA A 62 -10.11 4.77 16.28
C ALA A 62 -11.30 4.68 15.31
N ARG A 63 -12.53 4.69 15.81
CA ARG A 63 -13.75 4.74 14.99
C ARG A 63 -13.91 6.08 14.30
N LEU A 64 -13.82 7.19 15.03
CA LEU A 64 -13.97 8.55 14.49
C LEU A 64 -13.09 8.78 13.25
N VAL A 65 -11.83 8.31 13.28
CA VAL A 65 -10.89 8.48 12.16
C VAL A 65 -11.11 7.51 10.99
N ARG A 66 -12.03 6.54 11.11
CA ARG A 66 -12.34 5.48 10.12
C ARG A 66 -13.81 5.44 9.68
N GLU A 67 -14.69 6.24 10.28
CA GLU A 67 -16.15 6.23 10.04
C GLU A 67 -16.59 6.69 8.63
N ARG A 68 -15.72 7.37 7.84
CA ARG A 68 -16.05 7.85 6.48
C ARG A 68 -15.06 7.36 5.42
N ILE A 69 -15.59 6.94 4.27
CA ILE A 69 -14.85 6.50 3.07
C ILE A 69 -14.48 7.73 2.21
N PRO A 70 -13.24 7.92 1.71
CA PRO A 70 -11.96 8.27 2.33
C PRO A 70 -11.59 9.80 2.24
N PRO A 71 -12.48 10.80 2.42
CA PRO A 71 -12.08 12.20 2.61
C PRO A 71 -11.59 12.45 4.05
N ARG A 72 -11.02 13.63 4.32
CA ARG A 72 -10.72 14.02 5.71
C ARG A 72 -12.03 14.10 6.50
N VAL A 73 -12.07 13.51 7.70
CA VAL A 73 -13.24 13.57 8.61
C VAL A 73 -13.43 14.99 9.12
N VAL A 74 -12.33 15.63 9.52
CA VAL A 74 -12.24 17.04 9.91
C VAL A 74 -11.29 17.77 8.96
N HIS A 75 -11.49 19.08 8.77
CA HIS A 75 -10.68 19.90 7.85
C HIS A 75 -10.80 19.46 6.37
N ALA A 76 -12.00 19.03 5.95
CA ALA A 76 -12.29 18.49 4.63
C ALA A 76 -12.02 19.47 3.48
N LEU A 77 -12.35 20.75 3.66
CA LEU A 77 -11.96 21.85 2.77
C LEU A 77 -10.72 22.55 3.30
N GLY A 78 -9.76 22.86 2.43
CA GLY A 78 -8.62 23.70 2.81
C GLY A 78 -7.81 24.23 1.64
N ALA A 79 -7.20 25.38 1.82
CA ALA A 79 -6.21 25.93 0.89
C ALA A 79 -4.80 25.67 1.43
N GLY A 80 -3.79 25.67 0.57
CA GLY A 80 -2.42 25.60 1.06
C GLY A 80 -1.45 26.30 0.15
N ALA A 81 -0.32 26.72 0.72
CA ALA A 81 0.73 27.43 0.02
C ALA A 81 2.09 27.14 0.66
N PHE A 82 3.14 27.45 -0.07
CA PHE A 82 4.53 27.20 0.30
C PHE A 82 5.28 28.51 0.50
N GLY A 83 6.33 28.46 1.31
CA GLY A 83 7.25 29.57 1.46
C GLY A 83 8.35 29.26 2.45
N TYR A 84 8.64 30.20 3.35
CA TYR A 84 9.69 30.04 4.35
C TYR A 84 9.34 30.72 5.67
N PHE A 85 9.96 30.23 6.74
CA PHE A 85 10.03 30.89 8.03
C PHE A 85 11.44 31.45 8.23
N GLU A 86 11.55 32.74 8.54
CA GLU A 86 12.80 33.43 8.81
C GLU A 86 12.90 33.77 10.30
N VAL A 87 13.97 33.33 10.97
CA VAL A 87 14.23 33.71 12.36
C VAL A 87 14.62 35.19 12.39
N THR A 88 13.90 36.01 13.14
CA THR A 88 14.17 37.47 13.23
C THR A 88 14.69 37.88 14.60
N HIS A 89 14.49 37.06 15.63
CA HIS A 89 14.87 37.35 17.00
C HIS A 89 15.55 36.14 17.65
N ASP A 90 16.47 36.40 18.57
CA ASP A 90 17.14 35.35 19.35
C ASP A 90 16.29 34.96 20.56
N ILE A 91 15.85 33.70 20.60
CA ILE A 91 15.14 33.11 21.75
C ILE A 91 15.92 31.96 22.39
N SER A 92 17.22 31.85 22.13
CA SER A 92 18.07 30.75 22.58
C SER A 92 18.18 30.60 24.10
N ASN A 93 17.89 31.69 24.83
CA ASN A 93 17.76 31.68 26.29
C ASN A 93 16.64 30.78 26.80
N PHE A 94 15.62 30.55 25.97
CA PHE A 94 14.41 29.80 26.32
C PHE A 94 14.31 28.45 25.58
N CYS A 95 14.79 28.36 24.34
CA CYS A 95 14.65 27.16 23.52
C CYS A 95 15.88 26.88 22.66
N LYS A 96 16.38 25.64 22.72
CA LYS A 96 17.55 25.19 21.94
C LYS A 96 17.21 24.62 20.55
N ALA A 97 15.92 24.49 20.19
CA ALA A 97 15.52 23.90 18.91
C ALA A 97 16.07 24.71 17.73
N LYS A 98 16.78 24.07 16.78
CA LYS A 98 17.52 24.79 15.72
C LYS A 98 16.62 25.52 14.72
N VAL A 99 15.33 25.20 14.68
CA VAL A 99 14.32 25.89 13.85
C VAL A 99 14.04 27.33 14.30
N PHE A 100 14.26 27.63 15.59
CA PHE A 100 14.02 28.97 16.17
C PHE A 100 15.31 29.74 16.46
N ASN A 101 16.47 29.24 16.04
CA ASN A 101 17.77 29.81 16.35
C ASN A 101 18.52 30.21 15.08
N GLY A 102 19.36 31.24 15.20
CA GLY A 102 20.15 31.81 14.10
C GLY A 102 19.37 32.86 13.32
N ILE A 103 19.48 34.12 13.73
CA ILE A 103 18.82 35.25 13.06
C ILE A 103 19.19 35.28 11.56
N GLY A 104 18.19 35.46 10.70
CA GLY A 104 18.30 35.42 9.24
C GLY A 104 18.19 34.00 8.64
N LYS A 105 18.19 32.94 9.45
CA LYS A 105 18.01 31.57 8.97
C LYS A 105 16.61 31.40 8.39
N ARG A 106 16.54 30.92 7.14
CA ARG A 106 15.29 30.59 6.45
C ARG A 106 15.06 29.09 6.40
N THR A 107 13.91 28.66 6.91
CA THR A 107 13.46 27.27 6.90
C THR A 107 12.29 27.14 5.92
N PRO A 108 12.32 26.24 4.92
CA PRO A 108 11.19 26.01 4.05
C PRO A 108 9.95 25.53 4.81
N VAL A 109 8.76 25.94 4.38
CA VAL A 109 7.50 25.56 5.02
C VAL A 109 6.39 25.22 4.03
N ALA A 110 5.46 24.35 4.47
CA ALA A 110 4.18 24.09 3.82
C ALA A 110 3.03 24.40 4.77
N VAL A 111 2.16 25.33 4.37
CA VAL A 111 1.04 25.80 5.18
C VAL A 111 -0.27 25.34 4.58
N ARG A 112 -1.17 24.83 5.42
CA ARG A 112 -2.54 24.52 5.06
C ARG A 112 -3.50 25.26 5.98
N PHE A 113 -4.47 25.95 5.38
CA PHE A 113 -5.63 26.55 6.03
C PHE A 113 -6.85 25.67 5.80
N SER A 114 -7.81 25.64 6.71
CA SER A 114 -8.97 24.74 6.60
C SER A 114 -10.15 25.17 7.45
N LEU A 115 -11.35 24.73 7.05
CA LEU A 115 -12.57 24.87 7.86
C LEU A 115 -12.63 23.79 8.94
N THR A 116 -13.12 24.14 10.12
CA THR A 116 -13.32 23.18 11.21
C THR A 116 -14.80 22.77 11.27
N GLY A 117 -15.08 21.47 11.18
CA GLY A 117 -16.45 20.93 11.28
C GLY A 117 -17.39 21.18 10.08
N SER A 118 -16.87 21.54 8.89
CA SER A 118 -17.72 21.78 7.70
C SER A 118 -17.52 20.73 6.59
N ASP A 119 -18.55 20.55 5.76
CA ASP A 119 -18.50 19.65 4.59
C ASP A 119 -17.59 20.19 3.47
N LYS A 120 -17.13 19.31 2.58
CA LYS A 120 -16.29 19.67 1.41
C LYS A 120 -16.92 20.71 0.48
N GLY A 121 -18.24 20.86 0.51
CA GLY A 121 -18.99 21.86 -0.29
C GLY A 121 -19.26 23.19 0.41
N ALA A 122 -18.78 23.38 1.65
CA ALA A 122 -18.95 24.65 2.36
C ALA A 122 -18.08 25.77 1.75
N SER A 123 -18.43 27.03 2.02
CA SER A 123 -17.64 28.20 1.60
C SER A 123 -16.43 28.38 2.53
N ASP A 124 -15.27 28.76 2.01
CA ASP A 124 -14.05 28.98 2.82
C ASP A 124 -14.14 30.16 3.81
N ILE A 125 -15.23 30.94 3.75
CA ILE A 125 -15.59 31.96 4.74
C ILE A 125 -16.76 31.57 5.65
N THR A 126 -17.26 30.33 5.62
CA THR A 126 -18.31 29.87 6.54
C THR A 126 -17.93 30.15 7.99
N ARG A 127 -18.84 30.76 8.77
CA ARG A 127 -18.66 31.06 10.20
C ARG A 127 -18.29 29.80 10.99
N SER A 128 -17.02 29.73 11.34
CA SER A 128 -16.38 28.57 11.96
C SER A 128 -14.92 28.97 12.26
N PRO A 129 -14.31 28.43 13.32
CA PRO A 129 -12.88 28.53 13.52
C PRO A 129 -12.14 28.05 12.26
N LYS A 130 -11.18 28.83 11.79
CA LYS A 130 -10.32 28.42 10.70
C LYS A 130 -9.10 27.73 11.30
N GLY A 131 -8.91 26.46 10.97
CA GLY A 131 -7.72 25.71 11.37
C GLY A 131 -6.55 26.04 10.44
N PHE A 132 -5.34 26.13 10.99
CA PHE A 132 -4.12 26.19 10.20
C PHE A 132 -3.09 25.16 10.69
N ALA A 133 -2.23 24.73 9.78
CA ALA A 133 -1.09 23.90 10.10
C ALA A 133 0.13 24.34 9.26
N VAL A 134 1.28 24.44 9.90
CA VAL A 134 2.56 24.80 9.30
C VAL A 134 3.52 23.63 9.50
N LYS A 135 4.02 23.06 8.41
CA LYS A 135 5.09 22.05 8.42
C LYS A 135 6.40 22.77 8.11
N PHE A 136 7.38 22.65 8.99
CA PHE A 136 8.73 23.16 8.82
C PHE A 136 9.65 22.02 8.40
N TYR A 137 10.32 22.17 7.27
CA TYR A 137 11.29 21.19 6.77
C TYR A 137 12.68 21.55 7.30
N THR A 138 13.04 21.01 8.46
CA THR A 138 14.28 21.36 9.16
C THR A 138 15.41 20.35 8.83
N GLU A 139 16.64 20.69 9.21
CA GLU A 139 17.78 19.74 9.19
C GLU A 139 17.64 18.61 10.23
N GLU A 140 16.80 18.79 11.25
CA GLU A 140 16.58 17.86 12.37
C GLU A 140 15.28 17.03 12.21
N GLY A 141 14.68 17.03 11.01
CA GLY A 141 13.38 16.40 10.72
C GLY A 141 12.25 17.41 10.58
N ASN A 142 11.03 16.93 10.35
CA ASN A 142 9.86 17.80 10.19
C ASN A 142 9.30 18.22 11.56
N PHE A 143 9.03 19.52 11.72
CA PHE A 143 8.29 20.08 12.84
C PHE A 143 6.91 20.56 12.35
N ASP A 144 5.83 20.22 13.05
CA ASP A 144 4.48 20.68 12.70
C ASP A 144 3.89 21.57 13.80
N LEU A 145 3.49 22.79 13.44
CA LEU A 145 2.73 23.71 14.27
C LEU A 145 1.27 23.71 13.83
N LEU A 146 0.35 23.42 14.74
CA LEU A 146 -1.09 23.40 14.46
C LEU A 146 -1.83 24.39 15.36
N GLY A 147 -2.83 25.07 14.80
CA GLY A 147 -3.59 26.07 15.53
C GLY A 147 -4.88 26.47 14.85
N PHE A 148 -5.53 27.49 15.40
CA PHE A 148 -6.84 27.99 14.97
C PHE A 148 -6.84 29.51 14.87
N SER A 149 -7.84 30.08 14.19
CA SER A 149 -8.03 31.53 14.09
C SER A 149 -8.50 32.20 15.37
N ILE A 150 -8.77 31.42 16.41
CA ILE A 150 -9.19 31.87 17.74
C ILE A 150 -8.32 31.18 18.82
N PRO A 151 -8.03 31.83 19.96
CA PRO A 151 -7.06 31.36 20.95
C PRO A 151 -7.58 30.26 21.89
N VAL A 152 -8.81 29.79 21.70
CA VAL A 152 -9.53 28.93 22.63
C VAL A 152 -10.09 27.72 21.88
N PHE A 153 -9.91 26.52 22.41
CA PHE A 153 -10.54 25.28 21.91
C PHE A 153 -11.89 25.03 22.60
N PRO A 154 -12.87 24.38 21.94
CA PRO A 154 -14.22 24.21 22.52
C PRO A 154 -14.32 23.20 23.67
N ILE A 155 -13.34 22.30 23.85
CA ILE A 155 -13.40 21.26 24.89
C ILE A 155 -12.05 21.09 25.56
N LYS A 156 -12.03 20.74 26.85
CA LYS A 156 -10.79 20.46 27.58
C LYS A 156 -10.44 18.97 27.55
N ASP A 157 -11.46 18.12 27.59
CA ASP A 157 -11.29 16.67 27.65
C ASP A 157 -11.41 16.07 26.24
N PRO A 158 -10.37 15.35 25.75
CA PRO A 158 -10.39 14.75 24.43
C PRO A 158 -11.48 13.70 24.24
N LEU A 159 -12.04 13.13 25.31
CA LEU A 159 -13.10 12.14 25.23
C LEU A 159 -14.38 12.68 24.58
N PHE A 160 -14.65 13.98 24.74
CA PHE A 160 -15.84 14.61 24.15
C PHE A 160 -15.64 15.01 22.69
N PHE A 161 -14.44 14.82 22.12
CA PHE A 161 -14.14 15.21 20.75
C PHE A 161 -15.02 14.50 19.70
N PRO A 162 -15.24 13.17 19.77
CA PRO A 162 -16.18 12.50 18.85
C PRO A 162 -17.59 13.07 18.94
N SER A 163 -18.12 13.29 20.14
CA SER A 163 -19.45 13.86 20.36
C SER A 163 -19.57 15.28 19.81
N LEU A 164 -18.55 16.12 20.01
CA LEU A 164 -18.49 17.46 19.41
C LEU A 164 -18.57 17.39 17.88
N ILE A 165 -17.79 16.49 17.26
CA ILE A 165 -17.83 16.33 15.80
C ILE A 165 -19.20 15.80 15.36
N HIS A 166 -19.74 14.77 16.01
CA HIS A 166 -21.06 14.20 15.69
C HIS A 166 -22.20 15.22 15.86
N ALA A 167 -22.11 16.13 16.82
CA ALA A 167 -23.07 17.22 17.02
C ALA A 167 -23.02 18.32 15.93
N THR A 168 -21.95 18.36 15.13
CA THR A 168 -21.77 19.36 14.06
C THR A 168 -22.02 18.81 12.65
N VAL A 169 -22.17 17.49 12.50
CA VAL A 169 -22.42 16.85 11.20
C VAL A 169 -23.91 16.67 10.93
N ARG A 170 -24.24 16.30 9.70
CA ARG A 170 -25.61 16.08 9.24
C ARG A 170 -26.30 14.93 10.00
N HIS A 171 -27.57 15.12 10.35
CA HIS A 171 -28.39 14.11 11.00
C HIS A 171 -28.53 12.85 10.14
N PRO A 172 -28.37 11.64 10.71
CA PRO A 172 -28.22 10.41 9.93
C PRO A 172 -29.46 10.02 9.11
N VAL A 173 -30.66 10.42 9.54
CA VAL A 173 -31.92 10.10 8.82
C VAL A 173 -32.23 11.11 7.72
N SER A 174 -32.05 12.40 7.99
CA SER A 174 -32.47 13.47 7.09
C SER A 174 -31.33 13.94 6.18
N ASN A 175 -30.08 13.64 6.55
CA ASN A 175 -28.88 14.18 5.93
C ASN A 175 -28.85 15.72 5.88
N LEU A 176 -29.53 16.38 6.83
CA LEU A 176 -29.56 17.83 7.00
C LEU A 176 -28.77 18.25 8.25
N PRO A 177 -28.18 19.45 8.28
CA PRO A 177 -27.67 20.03 9.53
C PRO A 177 -28.79 20.12 10.58
N ASP A 178 -28.49 19.72 11.82
CA ASP A 178 -29.46 19.73 12.91
C ASP A 178 -28.97 20.63 14.06
N ALA A 179 -29.57 21.81 14.15
CA ALA A 179 -29.24 22.79 15.18
C ALA A 179 -29.53 22.29 16.61
N ASN A 180 -30.49 21.38 16.79
CA ASN A 180 -30.82 20.87 18.11
C ASN A 180 -29.67 20.03 18.67
N THR A 181 -29.09 19.15 17.85
CA THR A 181 -27.94 18.32 18.27
C THR A 181 -26.72 19.17 18.64
N PHE A 182 -26.46 20.22 17.87
CA PHE A 182 -25.39 21.17 18.16
C PHE A 182 -25.61 21.91 19.49
N TRP A 183 -26.80 22.51 19.68
CA TRP A 183 -27.10 23.28 20.88
C TRP A 183 -27.26 22.42 22.13
N ASP A 184 -27.72 21.17 21.99
CA ASP A 184 -27.78 20.19 23.08
C ASP A 184 -26.36 19.90 23.60
N PHE A 185 -25.43 19.53 22.73
CA PHE A 185 -24.02 19.33 23.14
C PHE A 185 -23.42 20.60 23.76
N ALA A 186 -23.60 21.76 23.11
CA ALA A 186 -23.03 23.03 23.55
C ALA A 186 -23.52 23.44 24.95
N THR A 187 -24.82 23.32 25.21
CA THR A 187 -25.42 23.73 26.49
C THR A 187 -25.11 22.75 27.63
N LEU A 188 -24.96 21.46 27.33
CA LEU A 188 -24.54 20.43 28.28
C LEU A 188 -23.04 20.47 28.61
N ARG A 189 -22.26 21.30 27.91
CA ARG A 189 -20.81 21.45 28.08
C ARG A 189 -20.42 22.93 28.18
N GLN A 190 -20.52 23.47 29.39
CA GLN A 190 -20.24 24.89 29.68
C GLN A 190 -18.83 25.36 29.25
N GLU A 191 -17.84 24.46 29.18
CA GLU A 191 -16.49 24.76 28.68
C GLU A 191 -16.46 25.23 27.21
N THR A 192 -17.49 24.91 26.44
CA THR A 192 -17.61 25.33 25.03
C THR A 192 -17.98 26.80 24.86
N ILE A 193 -18.55 27.43 25.88
CA ILE A 193 -19.14 28.78 25.82
C ILE A 193 -18.11 29.83 25.37
N HIS A 194 -16.90 29.78 25.92
CA HIS A 194 -15.85 30.76 25.58
C HIS A 194 -15.48 30.70 24.09
N ASN A 195 -15.33 29.49 23.56
CA ASN A 195 -15.08 29.27 22.14
C ASN A 195 -16.24 29.77 21.27
N PHE A 196 -17.48 29.45 21.65
CA PHE A 196 -18.66 29.88 20.89
C PHE A 196 -18.88 31.38 20.91
N LEU A 197 -18.62 32.07 22.02
CA LEU A 197 -18.66 33.54 22.06
C LEU A 197 -17.74 34.17 21.01
N MET A 198 -16.55 33.59 20.80
CA MET A 198 -15.60 34.06 19.77
C MET A 198 -16.06 33.71 18.35
N ILE A 199 -16.69 32.54 18.14
CA ILE A 199 -17.20 32.12 16.82
C ILE A 199 -18.40 32.95 16.38
N PHE A 200 -19.33 33.20 17.30
CA PHE A 200 -20.55 33.97 17.00
C PHE A 200 -20.32 35.49 17.06
N GLY A 201 -19.21 35.95 17.63
CA GLY A 201 -18.74 37.33 17.53
C GLY A 201 -18.01 37.64 16.21
N ASP A 202 -17.39 38.82 16.14
CA ASP A 202 -16.71 39.30 14.93
C ASP A 202 -15.49 38.45 14.54
N THR A 203 -14.89 37.71 15.48
CA THR A 203 -13.71 36.87 15.23
C THR A 203 -13.99 35.56 14.48
N GLY A 204 -15.27 35.24 14.23
CA GLY A 204 -15.66 33.97 13.58
C GLY A 204 -15.41 33.88 12.08
N VAL A 205 -15.20 35.02 11.40
CA VAL A 205 -15.06 35.08 9.93
C VAL A 205 -13.92 36.02 9.53
N PRO A 206 -12.68 35.53 9.48
CA PRO A 206 -11.54 36.31 8.98
C PRO A 206 -11.74 36.81 7.54
N ASP A 207 -11.29 38.02 7.25
CA ASP A 207 -11.26 38.61 5.89
C ASP A 207 -10.13 38.00 5.05
N GLY A 208 -10.33 36.76 4.64
CA GLY A 208 -9.37 35.96 3.90
C GLY A 208 -8.23 35.40 4.76
N PHE A 209 -7.48 34.44 4.21
CA PHE A 209 -6.39 33.80 4.96
C PHE A 209 -5.26 34.76 5.32
N ARG A 210 -4.97 35.76 4.47
CA ARG A 210 -3.84 36.69 4.63
C ARG A 210 -3.97 37.65 5.83
N ARG A 211 -5.19 37.88 6.32
CA ARG A 211 -5.49 38.71 7.50
C ARG A 211 -5.93 37.89 8.71
N MET A 212 -5.84 36.58 8.62
CA MET A 212 -6.24 35.66 9.66
C MET A 212 -5.14 35.57 10.74
N PRO A 213 -5.45 35.82 12.02
CA PRO A 213 -4.54 35.46 13.11
C PRO A 213 -4.50 33.95 13.28
N GLY A 214 -3.41 33.43 13.82
CA GLY A 214 -3.26 32.03 14.16
C GLY A 214 -2.80 31.87 15.60
N TYR A 215 -3.49 31.05 16.38
CA TYR A 215 -3.15 30.76 17.76
C TYR A 215 -2.84 29.27 17.92
N GLY A 216 -1.67 28.97 18.47
CA GLY A 216 -1.30 27.63 18.90
C GLY A 216 -2.08 27.29 20.16
N ILE A 217 -2.88 26.23 20.11
CA ILE A 217 -3.75 25.85 21.22
C ILE A 217 -2.98 25.13 22.32
N HIS A 218 -1.98 24.35 21.92
CA HIS A 218 -1.20 23.55 22.84
C HIS A 218 -0.03 24.35 23.39
N THR A 219 0.20 24.18 24.67
CA THR A 219 1.42 24.62 25.34
C THR A 219 2.49 23.55 25.13
N PHE A 220 3.67 23.90 24.64
CA PHE A 220 4.78 22.96 24.41
C PHE A 220 5.84 23.14 25.49
N GLN A 221 6.36 22.04 26.03
CA GLN A 221 7.54 22.11 26.88
C GLN A 221 8.77 22.27 25.98
N VAL A 222 9.64 23.21 26.32
CA VAL A 222 10.91 23.46 25.62
C VAL A 222 12.06 23.49 26.60
N VAL A 223 13.25 23.21 26.09
CA VAL A 223 14.49 23.18 26.87
C VAL A 223 15.48 24.15 26.26
N ASN A 224 16.10 25.00 27.07
CA ASN A 224 17.15 25.91 26.61
C ASN A 224 18.52 25.21 26.51
N LYS A 225 19.57 25.95 26.13
CA LYS A 225 20.93 25.40 25.98
C LYS A 225 21.53 24.87 27.29
N THR A 226 21.14 25.42 28.44
CA THR A 226 21.66 25.02 29.76
C THR A 226 20.84 23.92 30.44
N GLY A 227 19.76 23.46 29.81
CA GLY A 227 18.87 22.42 30.36
C GLY A 227 17.68 22.96 31.16
N GLY A 228 17.49 24.28 31.24
CA GLY A 228 16.32 24.92 31.83
C GLY A 228 15.04 24.60 31.06
N ILE A 229 13.94 24.39 31.80
CA ILE A 229 12.62 24.01 31.27
C ILE A 229 11.72 25.23 31.21
N TYR A 230 11.14 25.48 30.03
CA TYR A 230 10.16 26.52 29.77
C TYR A 230 8.95 25.95 29.04
N PHE A 231 7.87 26.72 28.96
CA PHE A 231 6.65 26.38 28.25
C PHE A 231 6.27 27.49 27.28
N PHE A 232 5.96 27.10 26.04
CA PHE A 232 5.62 28.02 24.95
C PHE A 232 4.16 27.84 24.49
N ARG A 233 3.46 28.96 24.29
CA ARG A 233 2.22 29.02 23.49
C ARG A 233 2.41 30.02 22.35
N TYR A 234 2.05 29.62 21.13
CA TYR A 234 2.41 30.33 19.90
C TYR A 234 1.30 31.27 19.40
N HIS A 235 1.69 32.44 18.91
CA HIS A 235 0.84 33.41 18.21
C HIS A 235 1.44 33.70 16.84
N LEU A 236 0.63 33.63 15.80
CA LEU A 236 0.98 33.90 14.41
C LEU A 236 0.12 35.05 13.92
N LEU A 237 0.65 36.27 13.99
CA LEU A 237 -0.11 37.49 13.74
C LEU A 237 0.15 38.02 12.32
N PRO A 238 -0.88 38.32 11.52
CA PRO A 238 -0.71 38.78 10.14
C PRO A 238 -0.10 40.18 10.11
N ASP A 239 0.93 40.38 9.30
CA ASP A 239 1.59 41.70 9.20
C ASP A 239 0.70 42.74 8.52
N LEU A 240 -0.33 42.29 7.77
CA LEU A 240 -1.37 43.14 7.17
C LEU A 240 -2.41 43.67 8.18
N GLY A 241 -2.29 43.25 9.44
CA GLY A 241 -3.30 43.48 10.47
C GLY A 241 -4.47 42.49 10.40
N ILE A 242 -5.09 42.28 11.55
CA ILE A 242 -6.26 41.41 11.70
C ILE A 242 -7.49 42.16 11.20
N ARG A 243 -8.28 41.52 10.33
CA ARG A 243 -9.61 42.01 9.90
C ARG A 243 -10.55 40.82 9.76
N ASN A 244 -11.80 41.03 10.15
CA ASN A 244 -12.89 40.08 9.98
C ASN A 244 -14.01 40.70 9.13
N LEU A 245 -14.80 39.86 8.48
CA LEU A 245 -15.96 40.28 7.69
C LEU A 245 -17.14 40.60 8.61
N LEU A 246 -17.80 41.72 8.34
CA LEU A 246 -19.09 42.05 8.93
C LEU A 246 -20.20 41.18 8.30
N PRO A 247 -21.36 40.98 8.95
CA PRO A 247 -22.41 40.09 8.45
C PRO A 247 -22.92 40.39 7.03
N GLU A 248 -22.89 41.65 6.58
CA GLU A 248 -23.26 42.02 5.21
C GLU A 248 -22.16 41.65 4.20
N GLU A 249 -20.90 41.88 4.54
CA GLU A 249 -19.74 41.51 3.72
C GLU A 249 -19.63 39.98 3.60
N GLU A 250 -19.92 39.25 4.69
CA GLU A 250 -19.97 37.78 4.73
C GLU A 250 -20.97 37.25 3.69
N ARG A 251 -22.18 37.83 3.62
CA ARG A 251 -23.20 37.42 2.62
C ARG A 251 -22.73 37.61 1.18
N ILE A 252 -22.06 38.72 0.90
CA ILE A 252 -21.54 39.02 -0.45
C ILE A 252 -20.40 38.06 -0.80
N ALA A 253 -19.45 37.90 0.11
CA ALA A 253 -18.30 37.03 -0.09
C ALA A 253 -18.72 35.55 -0.21
N ALA A 254 -19.80 35.14 0.46
CA ALA A 254 -20.30 33.76 0.44
C ALA A 254 -20.83 33.32 -0.93
N ALA A 255 -21.10 34.26 -1.84
CA ALA A 255 -21.44 33.97 -3.23
C ALA A 255 -20.27 33.30 -3.99
N ASN A 256 -19.02 33.50 -3.54
CA ASN A 256 -17.86 32.75 -4.01
C ASN A 256 -17.41 31.75 -2.92
N PRO A 257 -17.61 30.43 -3.11
CA PRO A 257 -17.21 29.44 -2.10
C PRO A 257 -15.69 29.36 -1.88
N ASN A 258 -14.87 29.94 -2.76
CA ASN A 258 -13.41 29.95 -2.70
C ASN A 258 -12.86 31.37 -2.49
N TYR A 259 -13.57 32.24 -1.76
CA TYR A 259 -13.20 33.64 -1.56
C TYR A 259 -11.79 33.80 -0.98
N ALA A 260 -11.52 33.19 0.17
CA ALA A 260 -10.24 33.30 0.87
C ALA A 260 -9.09 32.62 0.10
N THR A 261 -9.39 31.53 -0.60
CA THR A 261 -8.45 30.77 -1.42
C THR A 261 -8.02 31.56 -2.66
N ASN A 262 -8.98 32.15 -3.38
CA ASN A 262 -8.71 32.97 -4.56
C ASN A 262 -7.88 34.21 -4.19
N ASP A 263 -8.24 34.87 -3.07
CA ASP A 263 -7.49 36.02 -2.55
C ASP A 263 -6.04 35.65 -2.23
N LEU A 264 -5.80 34.54 -1.53
CA LEU A 264 -4.45 34.06 -1.22
C LEU A 264 -3.62 33.80 -2.50
N TYR A 265 -4.19 33.03 -3.44
CA TYR A 265 -3.45 32.62 -4.64
C TYR A 265 -3.19 33.77 -5.60
N ALA A 266 -4.16 34.67 -5.80
CA ALA A 266 -3.99 35.83 -6.65
C ALA A 266 -2.88 36.75 -6.14
N ASN A 267 -2.83 36.98 -4.83
CA ASN A 267 -1.78 37.83 -4.24
C ASN A 267 -0.39 37.21 -4.37
N ILE A 268 -0.24 35.91 -4.09
CA ILE A 268 1.03 35.21 -4.29
C ILE A 268 1.48 35.26 -5.77
N ALA A 269 0.54 35.05 -6.72
CA ALA A 269 0.84 35.09 -8.15
C ALA A 269 1.28 36.50 -8.62
N ASN A 270 0.75 37.55 -7.99
CA ASN A 270 1.09 38.94 -8.29
C ASN A 270 2.35 39.45 -7.55
N GLY A 271 3.05 38.59 -6.80
CA GLY A 271 4.24 38.98 -6.02
C GLY A 271 3.92 39.64 -4.67
N ASN A 272 2.64 39.76 -4.31
CA ASN A 272 2.18 40.28 -3.01
C ASN A 272 2.20 39.16 -1.97
N TYR A 273 3.39 38.82 -1.45
CA TYR A 273 3.57 37.69 -0.54
C TYR A 273 3.01 37.99 0.86
N PRO A 274 1.96 37.28 1.33
CA PRO A 274 1.48 37.45 2.68
C PRO A 274 2.47 36.92 3.70
N SER A 275 2.48 37.56 4.87
CA SER A 275 3.40 37.23 5.95
C SER A 275 2.77 37.40 7.32
N TRP A 276 3.30 36.64 8.28
CA TRP A 276 2.89 36.64 9.67
C TRP A 276 4.10 36.67 10.59
N THR A 277 4.00 37.44 11.67
CA THR A 277 4.95 37.42 12.78
C THR A 277 4.62 36.28 13.73
N LEU A 278 5.54 35.34 13.91
CA LEU A 278 5.47 34.29 14.93
C LEU A 278 6.05 34.84 16.24
N SER A 279 5.23 34.83 17.27
CA SER A 279 5.59 35.18 18.64
C SER A 279 5.23 34.03 19.60
N VAL A 280 5.89 33.99 20.75
CA VAL A 280 5.62 33.03 21.81
C VAL A 280 5.38 33.73 23.14
N GLN A 281 4.43 33.20 23.90
CA GLN A 281 4.36 33.45 25.33
C GLN A 281 5.27 32.44 26.04
N VAL A 282 6.07 32.93 26.98
CA VAL A 282 7.07 32.11 27.68
C VAL A 282 6.69 32.02 29.15
N LEU A 283 6.68 30.79 29.67
CA LEU A 283 6.48 30.52 31.09
C LEU A 283 7.63 29.66 31.61
N SER A 284 8.14 29.98 32.78
CA SER A 284 9.03 29.11 33.54
C SER A 284 8.27 27.91 34.11
N LEU A 285 9.01 26.88 34.53
CA LEU A 285 8.43 25.71 35.19
C LEU A 285 7.65 26.07 36.46
N GLU A 286 8.10 27.08 37.20
CA GLU A 286 7.45 27.52 38.44
C GLU A 286 6.15 28.28 38.16
N GLU A 287 6.17 29.20 37.18
CA GLU A 287 4.96 29.90 36.73
C GLU A 287 3.91 28.92 36.22
N ALA A 288 4.30 27.95 35.39
CA ALA A 288 3.37 26.96 34.86
C ALA A 288 2.74 26.05 35.94
N ARG A 289 3.46 25.79 37.04
CA ARG A 289 2.95 24.99 38.17
C ARG A 289 1.99 25.76 39.07
N ASN A 290 2.23 27.06 39.22
CA ASN A 290 1.52 27.90 40.19
C ASN A 290 0.43 28.77 39.53
N ASP A 291 0.22 28.67 38.21
CA ASP A 291 -0.77 29.45 37.50
C ASP A 291 -2.21 29.01 37.83
N GLU A 292 -3.01 29.95 38.33
CA GLU A 292 -4.41 29.73 38.74
C GLU A 292 -5.34 29.32 37.59
N LEU A 293 -4.97 29.62 36.34
CA LEU A 293 -5.81 29.33 35.18
C LEU A 293 -5.50 27.96 34.55
N ASN A 294 -4.50 27.24 35.05
CA ASN A 294 -3.93 26.03 34.43
C ASN A 294 -3.53 26.29 32.97
N VAL A 295 -2.25 26.54 32.74
CA VAL A 295 -1.68 26.90 31.43
C VAL A 295 -1.74 25.77 30.38
N PHE A 296 -2.15 24.57 30.80
CA PHE A 296 -2.40 23.41 29.93
C PHE A 296 -3.90 23.25 29.57
N ASP A 297 -4.78 24.07 30.13
CA ASP A 297 -6.19 24.15 29.72
C ASP A 297 -6.30 24.92 28.40
N VAL A 298 -6.69 24.19 27.36
CA VAL A 298 -6.86 24.65 25.99
C VAL A 298 -8.16 25.45 25.77
N THR A 299 -9.08 25.42 26.74
CA THR A 299 -10.34 26.20 26.73
C THR A 299 -10.15 27.62 27.28
N ARG A 300 -8.91 27.97 27.65
CA ARG A 300 -8.56 29.25 28.27
C ARG A 300 -7.47 29.97 27.48
N GLU A 301 -7.58 31.30 27.45
CA GLU A 301 -6.57 32.18 26.88
C GLU A 301 -5.48 32.47 27.92
N LEU A 302 -4.23 32.58 27.45
CA LEU A 302 -3.15 33.15 28.24
C LEU A 302 -3.09 34.65 27.95
N TYR A 303 -3.47 35.47 28.93
CA TYR A 303 -3.53 36.92 28.73
C TYR A 303 -2.14 37.51 28.45
N THR A 304 -2.03 38.28 27.37
CA THR A 304 -0.79 38.97 26.98
C THR A 304 -0.33 40.02 27.98
N SER A 305 -1.24 40.52 28.83
CA SER A 305 -0.92 41.39 29.97
C SER A 305 -0.14 40.69 31.07
N ARG A 306 -0.31 39.36 31.21
CA ARG A 306 0.38 38.53 32.21
C ARG A 306 1.61 37.85 31.61
N TYR A 307 1.49 37.35 30.38
CA TYR A 307 2.57 36.69 29.65
C TYR A 307 2.81 37.41 28.31
N PRO A 308 3.76 38.37 28.28
CA PRO A 308 4.07 39.14 27.08
C PRO A 308 4.51 38.28 25.89
N LEU A 309 4.27 38.80 24.68
CA LEU A 309 4.67 38.14 23.44
C LEU A 309 6.14 38.42 23.13
N HIS A 310 6.94 37.37 23.02
CA HIS A 310 8.30 37.41 22.52
C HIS A 310 8.30 37.04 21.04
N GLN A 311 8.77 37.95 20.18
CA GLN A 311 8.90 37.66 18.76
C GLN A 311 9.97 36.59 18.53
N VAL A 312 9.74 35.72 17.55
CA VAL A 312 10.66 34.63 17.17
C VAL A 312 11.11 34.82 15.72
N GLY A 313 10.16 34.99 14.81
CA GLY A 313 10.44 35.02 13.38
C GLY A 313 9.25 35.44 12.55
N ARG A 314 9.44 35.40 11.23
CA ARG A 314 8.45 35.80 10.24
C ARG A 314 8.19 34.66 9.26
N LEU A 315 6.93 34.27 9.15
CA LEU A 315 6.43 33.33 8.15
C LEU A 315 6.06 34.10 6.88
N VAL A 316 6.53 33.66 5.72
CA VAL A 316 6.21 34.26 4.41
C VAL A 316 5.76 33.16 3.45
N LEU A 317 4.65 33.38 2.74
CA LEU A 317 4.18 32.47 1.69
C LEU A 317 4.36 33.10 0.32
N ASN A 318 5.16 32.46 -0.52
CA ASN A 318 5.57 33.02 -1.81
C ASN A 318 5.34 32.07 -2.99
N LYS A 319 4.69 30.93 -2.77
CA LYS A 319 4.46 29.94 -3.83
C LYS A 319 3.11 29.22 -3.67
N ASN A 320 2.31 29.29 -4.73
CA ASN A 320 1.08 28.52 -4.86
C ASN A 320 1.38 27.03 -5.17
N PRO A 321 0.47 26.12 -4.81
CA PRO A 321 0.59 24.72 -5.20
C PRO A 321 0.51 24.60 -6.73
N THR A 322 1.34 23.71 -7.27
CA THR A 322 1.35 23.32 -8.67
C THR A 322 0.45 22.11 -8.95
N ASN A 323 0.13 21.32 -7.93
CA ASN A 323 -0.86 20.25 -7.98
C ASN A 323 -1.56 20.11 -6.62
N TYR A 324 -2.79 20.63 -6.52
CA TYR A 324 -3.53 20.68 -5.27
C TYR A 324 -3.67 19.30 -4.59
N PHE A 325 -3.92 18.22 -5.34
CA PHE A 325 -4.08 16.90 -4.75
C PHE A 325 -2.77 16.37 -4.14
N ALA A 326 -1.69 16.33 -4.93
CA ALA A 326 -0.41 15.78 -4.49
C ALA A 326 0.29 16.65 -3.43
N GLU A 327 0.05 17.96 -3.45
CA GLU A 327 0.73 18.93 -2.58
C GLU A 327 -0.11 19.40 -1.39
N ILE A 328 -1.45 19.44 -1.48
CA ILE A 328 -2.32 19.93 -0.40
C ILE A 328 -3.19 18.81 0.19
N GLU A 329 -3.80 17.94 -0.63
CA GLU A 329 -4.63 16.86 -0.09
C GLU A 329 -3.81 15.78 0.62
N GLN A 330 -2.61 15.48 0.13
CA GLN A 330 -1.71 14.50 0.73
C GLN A 330 -0.88 15.01 1.92
N LEU A 331 -0.97 16.31 2.26
CA LEU A 331 -0.31 16.85 3.46
C LEU A 331 -0.89 16.22 4.73
N ALA A 332 -0.01 15.56 5.48
CA ALA A 332 -0.28 15.04 6.81
C ALA A 332 0.49 15.87 7.85
N TYR A 333 -0.24 16.33 8.85
CA TYR A 333 0.31 17.05 9.99
C TYR A 333 0.13 16.21 11.24
N SER A 334 1.06 16.28 12.17
CA SER A 334 0.89 15.70 13.50
C SER A 334 1.46 16.65 14.54
N PRO A 335 0.70 17.07 15.57
CA PRO A 335 1.24 17.90 16.65
C PRO A 335 2.38 17.20 17.42
N GLY A 336 2.52 15.88 17.27
CA GLY A 336 3.65 15.10 17.79
C GLY A 336 4.91 15.13 16.93
N ASN A 337 4.90 15.75 15.75
CA ASN A 337 6.11 16.02 14.97
C ASN A 337 6.83 17.21 15.59
N ILE A 338 7.67 16.91 16.58
CA ILE A 338 8.52 17.87 17.30
C ILE A 338 9.99 17.67 16.92
N VAL A 339 10.86 18.60 17.31
CA VAL A 339 12.31 18.58 17.04
C VAL A 339 13.11 18.58 18.35
N PRO A 340 14.41 18.20 18.33
CA PRO A 340 15.27 18.27 19.51
C PRO A 340 15.18 19.62 20.23
N GLY A 341 15.02 19.58 21.56
CA GLY A 341 14.78 20.77 22.38
C GLY A 341 13.30 21.05 22.70
N MET A 342 12.37 20.32 22.08
CA MET A 342 10.94 20.35 22.41
C MET A 342 10.47 19.00 22.98
N VAL A 343 9.49 19.03 23.86
CA VAL A 343 8.86 17.86 24.50
C VAL A 343 7.35 18.12 24.62
N GLY A 344 6.54 17.05 24.61
CA GLY A 344 5.12 17.16 24.93
C GLY A 344 4.90 17.71 26.35
N ALA A 345 3.88 18.55 26.53
CA ALA A 345 3.44 19.06 27.82
C ALA A 345 2.33 18.16 28.40
N PRO A 346 2.01 18.25 29.70
CA PRO A 346 0.91 17.51 30.34
C PRO A 346 -0.49 18.03 29.94
N ASP A 347 -0.72 18.14 28.64
CA ASP A 347 -1.98 18.52 28.00
C ASP A 347 -2.63 17.24 27.43
N LYS A 348 -3.78 16.84 28.01
CA LYS A 348 -4.50 15.62 27.61
C LYS A 348 -5.09 15.71 26.20
N LEU A 349 -5.48 16.90 25.75
CA LEU A 349 -5.92 17.10 24.37
C LEU A 349 -4.74 16.97 23.40
N PHE A 350 -3.55 17.45 23.76
CA PHE A 350 -2.34 17.26 22.97
C PHE A 350 -1.99 15.78 22.81
N GLU A 351 -2.04 14.98 23.90
CA GLU A 351 -1.85 13.53 23.87
C GLU A 351 -2.82 12.85 22.88
N ALA A 352 -4.11 13.15 22.99
CA ALA A 352 -5.14 12.60 22.13
C ALA A 352 -4.95 12.97 20.66
N ARG A 353 -4.60 14.23 20.37
CA ARG A 353 -4.38 14.70 19.00
C ARG A 353 -3.12 14.10 18.38
N CYS A 354 -2.07 13.82 19.17
CA CYS A 354 -0.90 13.09 18.69
C CYS A 354 -1.27 11.69 18.16
N PHE A 355 -2.19 10.99 18.84
CA PHE A 355 -2.71 9.71 18.38
C PHE A 355 -3.64 9.87 17.16
N ALA A 356 -4.67 10.72 17.27
CA ALA A 356 -5.73 10.85 16.27
C ALA A 356 -5.23 11.29 14.90
N TYR A 357 -4.34 12.28 14.85
CA TYR A 357 -3.78 12.78 13.58
C TYR A 357 -2.94 11.71 12.88
N ARG A 358 -2.21 10.90 13.66
CA ARG A 358 -1.39 9.82 13.12
C ARG A 358 -2.24 8.67 12.58
N GLU A 359 -3.23 8.21 13.34
CA GLU A 359 -4.17 7.18 12.88
C GLU A 359 -4.97 7.64 11.65
N ALA A 360 -5.39 8.91 11.61
CA ALA A 360 -6.03 9.48 10.43
C ALA A 360 -5.11 9.50 9.20
N ALA A 361 -3.82 9.80 9.39
CA ALA A 361 -2.82 9.74 8.32
C ALA A 361 -2.61 8.31 7.83
N PHE A 362 -2.48 7.33 8.74
CA PHE A 362 -2.37 5.91 8.36
C PHE A 362 -3.59 5.41 7.59
N HIS A 363 -4.80 5.78 8.02
CA HIS A 363 -6.03 5.37 7.34
C HIS A 363 -6.16 6.01 5.95
N ARG A 364 -5.83 7.29 5.80
CA ARG A 364 -5.97 8.03 4.54
C ARG A 364 -4.84 7.76 3.54
N LEU A 365 -3.61 7.70 4.04
CA LEU A 365 -2.40 7.77 3.23
C LEU A 365 -1.48 6.57 3.43
N GLY A 366 -1.82 5.59 4.26
CA GLY A 366 -1.03 4.38 4.50
C GLY A 366 0.08 4.54 5.56
N ALA A 367 0.65 3.41 6.00
CA ALA A 367 1.78 3.31 6.94
C ALA A 367 3.00 4.17 6.52
N ASN A 368 3.27 4.24 5.22
CA ASN A 368 4.44 4.91 4.65
C ASN A 368 4.16 6.36 4.18
N PHE A 369 3.13 7.02 4.72
CA PHE A 369 2.71 8.36 4.28
C PHE A 369 3.82 9.44 4.40
N ASN A 370 4.78 9.28 5.32
CA ASN A 370 5.90 10.20 5.46
C ASN A 370 6.90 10.12 4.30
N ASN A 371 6.87 9.06 3.50
CA ASN A 371 7.67 8.95 2.28
C ASN A 371 7.00 9.60 1.05
N ILE A 372 5.74 10.05 1.19
CA ILE A 372 5.10 10.90 0.18
C ILE A 372 5.86 12.23 0.15
N ARG A 373 6.22 12.71 -1.04
CA ARG A 373 7.11 13.86 -1.24
C ARG A 373 6.83 15.09 -0.36
N VAL A 374 5.56 15.42 -0.15
CA VAL A 374 5.16 16.60 0.66
C VAL A 374 5.21 16.36 2.18
N ASN A 375 5.30 15.11 2.62
CA ASN A 375 5.51 14.74 4.02
C ASN A 375 6.96 14.30 4.29
N ALA A 376 7.70 13.98 3.23
CA ALA A 376 9.15 14.04 3.02
C ALA A 376 9.95 14.88 4.05
N PRO A 377 10.66 14.36 5.07
CA PRO A 377 11.70 15.17 5.69
C PRO A 377 12.86 15.44 4.73
N ASN A 378 13.56 16.57 4.93
CA ASN A 378 14.76 16.91 4.12
C ASN A 378 15.91 15.91 4.34
N ARG A 379 15.95 15.28 5.52
CA ARG A 379 16.86 14.19 5.84
C ARG A 379 16.20 12.86 5.45
N VAL A 380 16.96 11.95 4.82
CA VAL A 380 16.51 10.57 4.58
C VAL A 380 16.25 9.89 5.93
N PRO A 381 15.02 9.44 6.23
CA PRO A 381 14.73 8.73 7.47
C PRO A 381 15.58 7.47 7.59
N SER A 382 16.24 7.30 8.74
CA SER A 382 17.02 6.11 9.06
C SER A 382 16.36 5.45 10.27
N ASN A 383 15.33 4.66 10.03
CA ASN A 383 14.48 4.05 11.05
C ASN A 383 14.38 2.53 10.86
N TYR A 384 13.55 1.82 11.62
CA TYR A 384 13.30 0.39 11.43
C TYR A 384 12.03 0.09 10.63
N LEU A 385 11.30 1.13 10.23
CA LEU A 385 10.10 0.99 9.44
C LEU A 385 10.52 0.63 8.01
N ARG A 386 9.99 -0.49 7.52
CA ARG A 386 10.23 -0.95 6.17
C ARG A 386 8.87 -1.10 5.50
N ASP A 387 8.22 -2.24 5.62
CA ASP A 387 7.12 -2.63 4.73
C ASP A 387 5.83 -1.79 4.87
N GLY A 388 4.83 -2.07 4.03
CA GLY A 388 3.52 -1.42 4.07
C GLY A 388 3.27 -0.41 2.95
N SER A 389 2.03 0.11 2.93
CA SER A 389 1.50 0.99 1.88
C SER A 389 1.58 2.46 2.29
N PRO A 390 1.76 3.44 1.37
CA PRO A 390 2.09 3.28 -0.02
C PRO A 390 3.54 2.83 -0.17
N PRO A 391 3.84 1.98 -1.14
CA PRO A 391 5.22 1.69 -1.45
C PRO A 391 5.98 2.84 -2.05
N VAL A 392 7.25 2.88 -1.70
CA VAL A 392 8.18 3.94 -2.08
C VAL A 392 9.56 3.39 -2.41
N LYS A 393 10.38 4.25 -3.01
CA LYS A 393 11.56 3.88 -3.80
C LYS A 393 12.73 3.29 -3.03
N GLU A 394 12.84 3.54 -1.73
CA GLU A 394 14.08 3.21 -1.00
C GLU A 394 13.86 2.51 0.34
N ASN A 395 12.70 2.62 0.98
CA ASN A 395 12.25 1.83 2.13
C ASN A 395 13.32 1.28 3.11
N GLY A 396 14.37 2.05 3.43
CA GLY A 396 15.50 1.63 4.25
C GLY A 396 16.51 0.63 3.64
N GLY A 397 16.34 0.24 2.37
CA GLY A 397 17.27 -0.63 1.64
C GLY A 397 17.46 -2.02 2.28
N ASN A 398 18.72 -2.49 2.28
CA ASN A 398 19.16 -3.75 2.89
C ASN A 398 19.44 -3.65 4.41
N ALA A 399 19.23 -2.49 5.04
CA ALA A 399 19.58 -2.30 6.45
C ALA A 399 18.62 -3.05 7.39
N VAL A 400 19.17 -3.65 8.45
CA VAL A 400 18.39 -4.37 9.48
C VAL A 400 17.28 -3.50 10.10
N ASN A 401 16.19 -4.14 10.50
CA ASN A 401 14.96 -3.51 11.00
C ASN A 401 14.72 -3.74 12.51
N TYR A 402 15.77 -3.95 13.30
CA TYR A 402 15.66 -4.21 14.75
C TYR A 402 16.78 -3.55 15.58
N TYR A 403 16.55 -3.41 16.88
CA TYR A 403 17.49 -2.89 17.88
C TYR A 403 17.45 -3.70 19.19
N PRO A 404 18.60 -3.93 19.87
CA PRO A 404 19.97 -3.64 19.42
C PRO A 404 20.37 -4.53 18.23
N ASN A 405 21.34 -4.09 17.42
CA ASN A 405 21.85 -4.86 16.29
C ASN A 405 23.38 -4.72 16.15
N THR A 406 24.02 -5.74 15.60
CA THR A 406 25.46 -5.79 15.28
C THR A 406 25.73 -5.72 13.77
N PHE A 407 24.68 -5.53 12.95
CA PHE A 407 24.74 -5.60 11.48
C PHE A 407 24.60 -4.21 10.84
N ASN A 408 25.29 -3.21 11.40
CA ASN A 408 25.41 -1.87 10.81
C ASN A 408 24.07 -1.15 10.59
N GLY A 409 23.06 -1.44 11.41
CA GLY A 409 21.75 -0.79 11.37
C GLY A 409 21.73 0.59 12.03
N PRO A 410 20.59 1.30 11.95
CA PRO A 410 20.42 2.58 12.64
C PRO A 410 20.74 2.49 14.14
N LEU A 411 21.33 3.54 14.73
CA LEU A 411 21.61 3.61 16.18
C LEU A 411 20.92 4.81 16.84
N PRO A 412 20.42 4.69 18.08
CA PRO A 412 19.81 5.82 18.79
C PRO A 412 20.76 7.02 18.89
N TYR A 413 20.19 8.22 18.86
CA TYR A 413 20.92 9.46 19.06
C TYR A 413 21.37 9.58 20.52
N ILE A 414 22.69 9.68 20.73
CA ILE A 414 23.30 10.23 21.95
C ILE A 414 23.97 11.53 21.52
N ASP A 415 23.88 12.56 22.38
CA ASP A 415 24.48 13.91 22.22
C ASP A 415 25.71 14.00 21.28
N GLU A 416 25.86 15.12 20.57
CA GLU A 416 26.85 15.35 19.50
C GLU A 416 28.30 14.98 19.95
N ASN A 417 28.62 15.11 21.24
CA ASN A 417 29.92 14.79 21.84
C ASN A 417 30.11 13.32 22.29
N ARG A 418 29.10 12.46 22.15
CA ARG A 418 29.11 11.06 22.64
C ARG A 418 28.80 10.02 21.57
N VAL A 419 28.49 10.43 20.33
CA VAL A 419 28.28 9.49 19.21
C VAL A 419 29.53 8.64 18.96
N GLU A 420 30.74 9.15 19.25
CA GLU A 420 31.99 8.38 19.16
C GLU A 420 32.08 7.23 20.18
N LEU A 421 31.41 7.32 21.34
CA LEU A 421 31.52 6.35 22.44
C LEU A 421 30.66 5.08 22.28
N ILE A 422 29.75 5.02 21.28
CA ILE A 422 28.93 3.82 20.98
C ILE A 422 29.40 3.10 19.71
N LYS A 423 30.58 3.44 19.17
CA LYS A 423 31.32 2.44 18.41
C LYS A 423 31.77 1.41 19.44
N ILE A 424 31.00 0.33 19.57
CA ILE A 424 31.19 -0.77 20.51
C ILE A 424 32.68 -1.08 20.60
N THR A 425 33.27 -0.71 21.74
CA THR A 425 34.51 -1.28 22.22
C THR A 425 34.31 -2.79 22.28
N GLU A 426 35.19 -3.52 21.58
CA GLU A 426 35.30 -4.99 21.50
C GLU A 426 34.41 -5.72 20.48
N VAL A 427 34.69 -5.56 19.18
CA VAL A 427 34.84 -6.69 18.25
C VAL A 427 35.83 -6.26 17.15
N ASP A 428 37.11 -6.63 17.29
CA ASP A 428 38.06 -6.53 16.19
C ASP A 428 37.68 -7.56 15.11
N SER A 429 37.62 -7.11 13.85
CA SER A 429 37.54 -7.90 12.59
C SER A 429 36.18 -8.37 12.04
N PHE A 430 35.24 -7.43 11.82
CA PHE A 430 34.26 -7.58 10.73
C PHE A 430 34.32 -6.40 9.77
N ASP A 431 34.55 -6.70 8.50
CA ASP A 431 34.61 -5.74 7.39
C ASP A 431 33.17 -5.32 7.02
N PHE A 432 32.71 -4.20 7.59
CA PHE A 432 31.36 -3.66 7.38
C PHE A 432 31.29 -2.80 6.11
N ASP A 433 31.36 -3.43 4.94
CA ASP A 433 31.11 -2.78 3.64
C ASP A 433 29.60 -2.49 3.37
N GLN A 434 28.75 -2.51 4.41
CA GLN A 434 27.29 -2.33 4.30
C GLN A 434 26.81 -0.96 4.78
N GLY A 435 27.20 0.12 4.09
CA GLY A 435 26.66 1.48 4.30
C GLY A 435 27.03 2.14 5.65
N PRO A 436 26.73 3.43 5.87
CA PRO A 436 27.08 4.09 7.13
C PRO A 436 26.05 3.80 8.24
N ILE A 437 26.53 3.53 9.47
CA ILE A 437 25.74 3.59 10.70
C ILE A 437 25.06 4.96 10.78
N GLY A 438 23.74 4.99 10.59
CA GLY A 438 22.93 6.22 10.65
C GLY A 438 22.37 6.49 12.04
N ILE A 439 22.18 7.77 12.38
CA ILE A 439 21.38 8.15 13.55
C ILE A 439 19.93 7.71 13.32
N LEU A 440 19.38 6.95 14.26
CA LEU A 440 18.00 6.48 14.29
C LEU A 440 17.05 7.68 14.30
N THR A 441 16.07 7.68 13.40
CA THR A 441 15.06 8.72 13.31
C THR A 441 13.63 8.16 13.44
N THR A 442 12.64 9.01 13.69
CA THR A 442 11.24 8.73 13.32
C THR A 442 11.09 8.76 11.79
N SER A 443 9.94 8.38 11.25
CA SER A 443 9.72 8.53 9.79
C SER A 443 9.54 9.99 9.36
N SER A 444 9.21 10.89 10.28
CA SER A 444 9.30 12.34 10.07
C SER A 444 10.73 12.89 10.16
N GLY A 445 11.74 12.04 10.34
CA GLY A 445 13.16 12.40 10.29
C GLY A 445 13.73 12.94 11.61
N MET A 446 12.94 12.99 12.70
CA MET A 446 13.41 13.45 14.02
C MET A 446 14.40 12.42 14.61
N PRO A 447 15.62 12.81 15.02
CA PRO A 447 16.53 11.93 15.76
C PRO A 447 15.85 11.34 17.02
N VAL A 448 15.98 10.04 17.21
CA VAL A 448 15.42 9.32 18.36
C VAL A 448 16.47 9.26 19.47
N GLU A 449 16.20 9.96 20.57
CA GLU A 449 17.11 9.98 21.72
C GLU A 449 17.21 8.61 22.41
N TYR A 450 18.43 8.25 22.84
CA TYR A 450 18.76 6.93 23.39
C TYR A 450 17.87 6.47 24.55
N LYS A 451 17.58 7.31 25.56
CA LYS A 451 16.73 6.93 26.69
C LYS A 451 15.30 6.61 26.25
N LYS A 452 14.82 7.20 25.15
CA LYS A 452 13.51 6.85 24.54
C LYS A 452 13.50 5.46 23.87
N THR A 453 14.67 4.84 23.68
CA THR A 453 14.80 3.50 23.08
C THR A 453 15.19 2.41 24.09
N THR A 454 15.81 2.78 25.21
CA THR A 454 16.42 1.80 26.15
C THR A 454 15.63 1.57 27.43
N ASN A 455 14.90 2.57 27.95
CA ASN A 455 14.04 2.35 29.12
C ASN A 455 12.80 3.26 29.08
N THR A 456 11.71 2.71 28.57
CA THR A 456 10.43 3.41 28.46
C THR A 456 9.50 3.17 29.65
N LEU A 457 9.83 2.24 30.56
CA LEU A 457 8.98 1.82 31.69
C LEU A 457 8.71 2.95 32.70
N LYS A 458 9.55 3.99 32.74
CA LYS A 458 9.40 5.16 33.61
C LYS A 458 8.81 6.39 32.89
N SER A 459 8.38 6.25 31.63
CA SER A 459 7.91 7.35 30.78
C SER A 459 6.51 7.11 30.25
N ASN A 460 5.75 8.18 30.00
CA ASN A 460 4.47 8.06 29.31
C ASN A 460 4.70 7.68 27.83
N LEU A 461 4.27 6.48 27.43
CA LEU A 461 4.44 5.95 26.08
C LEU A 461 3.76 6.80 24.99
N LEU A 462 2.73 7.57 25.31
CA LEU A 462 2.09 8.48 24.36
C LEU A 462 3.02 9.62 23.89
N PHE A 463 3.92 10.06 24.76
CA PHE A 463 4.95 11.06 24.40
C PHE A 463 6.21 10.42 23.81
N ASN A 464 6.27 9.09 23.74
CA ASN A 464 7.29 8.39 22.99
C ASN A 464 6.82 8.19 21.55
N HIS A 465 7.02 9.24 20.73
CA HIS A 465 6.60 9.23 19.32
C HIS A 465 7.22 8.10 18.49
N TYR A 466 8.44 7.66 18.83
CA TYR A 466 9.09 6.52 18.20
C TYR A 466 8.40 5.20 18.55
N PHE A 467 8.04 4.98 19.82
CA PHE A 467 7.26 3.81 20.24
C PHE A 467 5.90 3.75 19.53
N MET A 468 5.15 4.85 19.60
CA MET A 468 3.82 4.93 18.98
C MET A 468 3.90 4.68 17.48
N GLU A 469 4.92 5.21 16.81
CA GLU A 469 5.16 4.98 15.39
C GLU A 469 5.44 3.51 15.08
N SER A 470 6.41 2.95 15.78
CA SER A 470 6.94 1.61 15.49
C SER A 470 5.85 0.56 15.65
N LEU A 471 5.08 0.65 16.73
CA LEU A 471 4.00 -0.29 17.00
C LEU A 471 2.87 -0.19 15.96
N THR A 472 2.46 1.03 15.62
CA THR A 472 1.33 1.25 14.69
C THR A 472 1.70 0.96 13.23
N HIS A 473 2.95 1.20 12.84
CA HIS A 473 3.46 0.85 11.51
C HIS A 473 3.64 -0.66 11.36
N PHE A 474 4.24 -1.33 12.36
CA PHE A 474 4.42 -2.78 12.39
C PHE A 474 3.12 -3.55 12.09
N SER A 475 2.01 -3.15 12.71
CA SER A 475 0.70 -3.77 12.46
C SER A 475 0.16 -3.60 11.03
N ARG A 476 0.82 -2.81 10.17
CA ARG A 476 0.39 -2.44 8.82
C ARG A 476 1.44 -2.75 7.74
N GLU A 477 2.47 -3.50 8.08
CA GLU A 477 3.51 -3.93 7.16
C GLU A 477 2.99 -4.91 6.09
N ARG A 478 2.07 -5.80 6.47
CA ARG A 478 1.55 -6.85 5.58
C ARG A 478 0.48 -6.27 4.65
N ILE A 479 0.61 -6.56 3.37
CA ILE A 479 -0.41 -6.38 2.33
C ILE A 479 -1.00 -7.76 1.97
N PRO A 480 -2.17 -7.83 1.31
CA PRO A 480 -2.65 -9.11 0.79
C PRO A 480 -1.58 -9.76 -0.09
N GLU A 481 -1.39 -11.07 0.04
CA GLU A 481 -0.54 -11.82 -0.88
C GLU A 481 -1.22 -11.95 -2.25
N ARG A 482 -0.49 -12.44 -3.26
CA ARG A 482 -1.11 -12.80 -4.53
C ARG A 482 -2.01 -14.02 -4.34
N VAL A 483 -3.23 -13.99 -4.88
CA VAL A 483 -4.21 -15.10 -4.78
C VAL A 483 -3.71 -16.42 -5.37
N VAL A 484 -2.78 -16.34 -6.31
CA VAL A 484 -1.97 -17.42 -6.87
C VAL A 484 -0.54 -16.89 -7.00
N HIS A 485 0.45 -17.76 -6.99
CA HIS A 485 1.84 -17.34 -7.06
C HIS A 485 2.34 -16.49 -5.89
N ALA A 486 1.86 -16.77 -4.67
CA ALA A 486 2.23 -16.03 -3.47
C ALA A 486 3.72 -16.20 -3.12
N VAL A 487 4.20 -17.44 -3.02
CA VAL A 487 5.63 -17.75 -2.83
C VAL A 487 6.38 -17.45 -4.12
N GLY A 488 7.34 -16.54 -4.08
CA GLY A 488 8.15 -16.25 -5.25
C GLY A 488 9.44 -15.51 -4.93
N SER A 489 10.29 -15.41 -5.94
CA SER A 489 11.63 -14.84 -5.87
C SER A 489 11.86 -14.01 -7.12
N GLY A 490 12.65 -12.95 -7.04
CA GLY A 490 12.86 -12.06 -8.16
C GLY A 490 14.26 -11.49 -8.23
N ALA A 491 14.65 -11.10 -9.45
CA ALA A 491 15.93 -10.51 -9.75
C ALA A 491 15.81 -9.53 -10.93
N LEU A 492 16.80 -8.66 -11.07
CA LEU A 492 16.89 -7.66 -12.13
C LEU A 492 18.01 -8.04 -13.10
N GLY A 493 17.92 -7.50 -14.31
CA GLY A 493 18.98 -7.64 -15.28
C GLY A 493 18.65 -7.01 -16.62
N TYR A 494 19.02 -7.67 -17.72
CA TYR A 494 18.77 -7.19 -19.07
C TYR A 494 18.40 -8.30 -20.04
N PHE A 495 17.67 -7.92 -21.08
CA PHE A 495 17.46 -8.67 -22.30
C PHE A 495 18.36 -8.08 -23.40
N GLU A 496 19.07 -8.92 -24.14
CA GLU A 496 19.92 -8.54 -25.27
C GLU A 496 19.44 -9.22 -26.55
N VAL A 497 19.19 -8.45 -27.61
CA VAL A 497 18.81 -8.99 -28.93
C VAL A 497 20.04 -9.62 -29.58
N THR A 498 19.94 -10.86 -30.05
CA THR A 498 21.04 -11.56 -30.73
C THR A 498 20.74 -11.85 -32.19
N ASN A 499 19.47 -11.84 -32.57
CA ASN A 499 19.02 -12.18 -33.92
C ASN A 499 17.95 -11.19 -34.38
N ASP A 500 17.99 -10.87 -35.68
CA ASP A 500 17.03 -9.96 -36.28
C ASP A 500 15.69 -10.66 -36.54
N ILE A 501 14.63 -10.13 -35.93
CA ILE A 501 13.24 -10.56 -36.14
C ILE A 501 12.33 -9.42 -36.61
N THR A 502 12.90 -8.31 -37.10
CA THR A 502 12.14 -7.14 -37.58
C THR A 502 11.20 -7.45 -38.74
N HIS A 503 11.55 -8.47 -39.54
CA HIS A 503 10.71 -8.99 -40.62
C HIS A 503 9.37 -9.59 -40.14
N ILE A 504 9.23 -9.93 -38.86
CA ILE A 504 7.98 -10.44 -38.26
C ILE A 504 7.37 -9.51 -37.19
N CYS A 505 8.18 -8.66 -36.53
CA CYS A 505 7.71 -7.83 -35.42
C CYS A 505 8.42 -6.47 -35.41
N LYS A 506 7.65 -5.38 -35.42
CA LYS A 506 8.15 -3.98 -35.38
C LYS A 506 8.46 -3.46 -33.97
N ALA A 507 8.24 -4.28 -32.96
CA ALA A 507 8.34 -3.83 -31.57
C ALA A 507 9.77 -3.42 -31.25
N LYS A 508 9.94 -2.17 -30.75
CA LYS A 508 11.27 -1.55 -30.59
C LYS A 508 12.24 -2.33 -29.73
N LEU A 509 11.78 -3.19 -28.83
CA LEU A 509 12.65 -4.06 -28.04
C LEU A 509 13.47 -5.04 -28.92
N PHE A 510 13.07 -5.31 -30.16
CA PHE A 510 13.73 -6.25 -31.07
C PHE A 510 14.52 -5.60 -32.22
N ASN A 511 14.45 -4.27 -32.38
CA ASN A 511 14.85 -3.61 -33.64
C ASN A 511 16.36 -3.58 -33.96
N ASN A 512 17.25 -3.90 -33.00
CA ASN A 512 18.69 -3.89 -33.25
C ASN A 512 19.39 -5.01 -32.49
N ILE A 513 20.20 -5.80 -33.20
CA ILE A 513 21.11 -6.77 -32.58
C ILE A 513 22.08 -6.03 -31.64
N GLY A 514 22.31 -6.58 -30.45
CA GLY A 514 23.11 -5.99 -29.38
C GLY A 514 22.36 -4.96 -28.52
N LYS A 515 21.12 -4.59 -28.87
CA LYS A 515 20.30 -3.71 -28.02
C LYS A 515 20.03 -4.40 -26.69
N ARG A 516 20.29 -3.69 -25.59
CA ARG A 516 19.96 -4.12 -24.23
C ARG A 516 18.76 -3.37 -23.67
N THR A 517 17.79 -4.12 -23.17
CA THR A 517 16.60 -3.60 -22.50
C THR A 517 16.62 -4.05 -21.04
N PRO A 518 16.52 -3.14 -20.06
CA PRO A 518 16.40 -3.52 -18.66
C PRO A 518 15.18 -4.40 -18.41
N ILE A 519 15.32 -5.38 -17.52
CA ILE A 519 14.23 -6.28 -17.15
C ILE A 519 14.14 -6.50 -15.63
N THR A 520 12.95 -6.89 -15.18
CA THR A 520 12.74 -7.50 -13.86
C THR A 520 12.03 -8.83 -14.05
N VAL A 521 12.51 -9.88 -13.39
CA VAL A 521 11.93 -11.23 -13.45
C VAL A 521 11.43 -11.65 -12.08
N ARG A 522 10.28 -12.32 -12.04
CA ARG A 522 9.75 -12.99 -10.86
C ARG A 522 9.39 -14.44 -11.15
N PHE A 523 9.99 -15.33 -10.39
CA PHE A 523 9.67 -16.74 -10.32
C PHE A 523 8.75 -17.03 -9.14
N SER A 524 8.01 -18.14 -9.17
CA SER A 524 7.08 -18.47 -8.08
C SER A 524 6.58 -19.91 -8.12
N LEU A 525 6.06 -20.41 -7.00
CA LEU A 525 5.07 -21.51 -7.01
C LEU A 525 3.73 -20.98 -7.55
N VAL A 526 2.70 -21.82 -7.70
CA VAL A 526 1.35 -21.39 -8.11
C VAL A 526 0.37 -21.50 -6.95
N ASN A 527 0.34 -22.67 -6.31
CA ASN A 527 -0.75 -23.12 -5.44
C ASN A 527 -0.49 -22.91 -3.94
N PHE A 528 0.70 -22.45 -3.59
CA PHE A 528 1.10 -22.25 -2.20
C PHE A 528 0.88 -20.80 -1.75
N ASN A 529 0.51 -20.63 -0.49
CA ASN A 529 0.48 -19.35 0.22
C ASN A 529 1.89 -18.97 0.69
N LEU A 530 2.13 -17.71 1.06
CA LEU A 530 3.40 -17.28 1.64
C LEU A 530 3.83 -18.21 2.78
N GLY A 531 5.10 -18.62 2.77
CA GLY A 531 5.66 -19.62 3.70
C GLY A 531 5.61 -21.07 3.21
N GLY A 532 5.07 -21.35 2.02
CA GLY A 532 5.20 -22.68 1.38
C GLY A 532 6.64 -22.96 0.90
N ALA A 533 7.06 -24.22 0.95
CA ALA A 533 8.41 -24.62 0.56
C ALA A 533 8.61 -24.62 -0.97
N GLU A 534 9.64 -23.95 -1.46
CA GLU A 534 9.92 -23.75 -2.90
C GLU A 534 10.27 -25.03 -3.67
N THR A 535 10.65 -26.11 -2.97
CA THR A 535 10.87 -27.45 -3.55
C THR A 535 9.62 -28.31 -3.58
N SER A 536 8.45 -27.76 -3.28
CA SER A 536 7.19 -28.49 -3.42
C SER A 536 6.87 -28.81 -4.88
N ARG A 537 6.21 -29.94 -5.14
CA ARG A 537 5.68 -30.27 -6.47
C ARG A 537 4.60 -29.28 -6.86
N ASP A 538 4.86 -28.52 -7.91
CA ASP A 538 3.98 -27.48 -8.43
C ASP A 538 4.44 -27.05 -9.84
N ILE A 539 3.60 -26.33 -10.55
CA ILE A 539 4.09 -25.57 -11.70
C ILE A 539 4.74 -24.28 -11.18
N ARG A 540 5.77 -23.79 -11.89
CA ARG A 540 6.46 -22.55 -11.54
C ARG A 540 5.99 -21.40 -12.42
N GLY A 541 5.73 -20.25 -11.83
CA GLY A 541 5.57 -19.00 -12.57
C GLY A 541 6.91 -18.49 -13.09
N PHE A 542 6.93 -17.97 -14.32
CA PHE A 542 8.08 -17.31 -14.94
C PHE A 542 7.59 -16.02 -15.59
N GLY A 543 7.60 -14.94 -14.81
CA GLY A 543 7.13 -13.63 -15.26
C GLY A 543 8.28 -12.67 -15.53
N VAL A 544 8.30 -12.05 -16.70
CA VAL A 544 9.33 -11.09 -17.15
C VAL A 544 8.67 -9.76 -17.50
N ARG A 545 9.20 -8.65 -16.99
CA ARG A 545 8.93 -7.29 -17.47
C ARG A 545 10.12 -6.75 -18.23
N PHE A 546 9.87 -6.19 -19.40
CA PHE A 546 10.81 -5.42 -20.20
C PHE A 546 10.46 -3.94 -20.08
N TYR A 547 11.42 -3.11 -19.65
CA TYR A 547 11.24 -1.66 -19.60
C TYR A 547 11.66 -1.06 -20.95
N THR A 548 10.73 -0.96 -21.89
CA THR A 548 10.99 -0.49 -23.26
C THR A 548 10.73 1.01 -23.42
N GLU A 549 11.15 1.58 -24.55
CA GLU A 549 10.89 3.00 -24.86
C GLU A 549 9.41 3.28 -25.14
N ASP A 550 8.65 2.25 -25.56
CA ASP A 550 7.21 2.35 -25.85
C ASP A 550 6.33 1.94 -24.66
N GLY A 551 6.93 1.76 -23.48
CA GLY A 551 6.26 1.34 -22.26
C GLY A 551 6.75 -0.01 -21.73
N ASN A 552 6.12 -0.50 -20.68
CA ASN A 552 6.44 -1.83 -20.17
C ASN A 552 5.81 -2.89 -21.06
N PHE A 553 6.57 -3.93 -21.39
CA PHE A 553 6.07 -5.16 -22.00
C PHE A 553 6.22 -6.29 -20.99
N ASP A 554 5.16 -7.05 -20.69
CA ASP A 554 5.23 -8.14 -19.73
C ASP A 554 4.88 -9.49 -20.39
N ILE A 555 5.80 -10.46 -20.29
CA ILE A 555 5.53 -11.87 -20.61
C ILE A 555 5.31 -12.59 -19.28
N VAL A 556 4.06 -12.94 -18.99
CA VAL A 556 3.69 -13.61 -17.73
C VAL A 556 3.43 -15.08 -18.00
N GLY A 557 4.50 -15.87 -17.93
CA GLY A 557 4.53 -17.29 -18.30
C GLY A 557 4.63 -18.26 -17.13
N LEU A 558 4.85 -19.54 -17.47
CA LEU A 558 5.11 -20.64 -16.54
C LEU A 558 6.35 -21.42 -16.98
N ASN A 559 6.84 -22.35 -16.15
CA ASN A 559 7.81 -23.37 -16.57
C ASN A 559 7.17 -24.55 -17.33
N SER A 560 5.85 -24.48 -17.58
CA SER A 560 5.11 -25.42 -18.41
C SER A 560 4.78 -24.79 -19.77
N PRO A 561 4.95 -25.52 -20.88
CA PRO A 561 4.62 -25.03 -22.22
C PRO A 561 3.11 -25.01 -22.52
N VAL A 562 2.30 -25.64 -21.66
CA VAL A 562 0.83 -25.67 -21.74
C VAL A 562 0.20 -25.13 -20.45
N PHE A 563 -1.08 -24.75 -20.53
CA PHE A 563 -1.95 -24.42 -19.41
C PHE A 563 -2.97 -25.54 -19.14
N SER A 564 -3.66 -25.48 -18.01
CA SER A 564 -4.62 -26.53 -17.60
C SER A 564 -6.04 -26.36 -18.15
N LEU A 565 -6.41 -25.16 -18.60
CA LEU A 565 -7.77 -24.88 -19.08
C LEU A 565 -7.69 -24.04 -20.34
N LYS A 566 -8.59 -24.30 -21.29
CA LYS A 566 -8.82 -23.45 -22.46
C LYS A 566 -9.97 -22.45 -22.28
N ASP A 567 -10.86 -22.71 -21.32
CA ASP A 567 -11.99 -21.82 -20.99
C ASP A 567 -11.79 -21.17 -19.60
N PRO A 568 -11.75 -19.82 -19.52
CA PRO A 568 -11.53 -19.11 -18.26
C PRO A 568 -12.66 -19.26 -17.25
N VAL A 569 -13.88 -19.66 -17.63
CA VAL A 569 -15.01 -19.80 -16.70
C VAL A 569 -14.70 -20.79 -15.57
N PHE A 570 -13.90 -21.83 -15.87
CA PHE A 570 -13.50 -22.86 -14.92
C PHE A 570 -12.25 -22.49 -14.12
N PHE A 571 -11.57 -21.38 -14.42
CA PHE A 571 -10.32 -21.00 -13.77
C PHE A 571 -10.49 -20.84 -12.25
N THR A 572 -11.59 -20.22 -11.82
CA THR A 572 -11.85 -20.03 -10.38
C THR A 572 -12.06 -21.35 -9.65
N SER A 573 -12.80 -22.30 -10.24
CA SER A 573 -12.97 -23.65 -9.71
C SER A 573 -11.63 -24.39 -9.66
N PHE A 574 -10.85 -24.33 -10.75
CA PHE A 574 -9.52 -24.96 -10.84
C PHE A 574 -8.55 -24.46 -9.76
N ILE A 575 -8.53 -23.16 -9.49
CA ILE A 575 -7.71 -22.63 -8.40
C ILE A 575 -8.26 -23.07 -7.03
N ARG A 576 -9.58 -23.04 -6.81
CA ARG A 576 -10.18 -23.44 -5.53
C ARG A 576 -9.89 -24.90 -5.17
N VAL A 577 -9.92 -25.82 -6.13
CA VAL A 577 -9.65 -27.25 -5.84
C VAL A 577 -8.19 -27.55 -5.47
N GLN A 578 -7.27 -26.65 -5.80
CA GLN A 578 -5.86 -26.73 -5.39
C GLN A 578 -5.58 -25.98 -4.07
N ARG A 579 -6.59 -25.29 -3.53
CA ARG A 579 -6.52 -24.59 -2.25
C ARG A 579 -6.97 -25.52 -1.11
N ARG A 580 -7.05 -24.94 0.08
CA ARG A 580 -7.45 -25.65 1.30
C ARG A 580 -8.96 -25.87 1.29
N ASN A 581 -9.40 -27.06 1.71
CA ASN A 581 -10.79 -27.37 1.96
C ASN A 581 -11.37 -26.35 2.97
N PRO A 582 -12.57 -25.80 2.71
CA PRO A 582 -13.12 -24.70 3.51
C PRO A 582 -13.51 -25.11 4.94
N GLU A 583 -13.77 -26.38 5.19
CA GLU A 583 -14.12 -26.89 6.52
C GLU A 583 -12.86 -27.23 7.34
N THR A 584 -11.95 -28.00 6.74
CA THR A 584 -10.77 -28.52 7.47
C THR A 584 -9.56 -27.59 7.40
N ASN A 585 -9.56 -26.65 6.46
CA ASN A 585 -8.41 -25.83 6.10
C ASN A 585 -7.16 -26.66 5.72
N MET A 586 -7.34 -27.89 5.20
CA MET A 586 -6.27 -28.78 4.74
C MET A 586 -6.27 -28.94 3.23
N ARG A 587 -5.15 -29.42 2.64
CA ARG A 587 -5.18 -29.88 1.24
C ARG A 587 -6.01 -31.16 1.15
N ASP A 588 -6.78 -31.27 0.07
CA ASP A 588 -7.75 -32.33 -0.10
C ASP A 588 -7.58 -33.00 -1.47
N SER A 589 -7.16 -34.27 -1.44
CA SER A 589 -6.96 -35.07 -2.64
C SER A 589 -8.28 -35.35 -3.38
N ASN A 590 -9.43 -35.38 -2.68
CA ASN A 590 -10.72 -35.55 -3.32
C ASN A 590 -11.08 -34.35 -4.19
N MET A 591 -10.89 -33.13 -3.67
CA MET A 591 -11.20 -31.90 -4.40
C MET A 591 -10.44 -31.81 -5.72
N ILE A 592 -9.12 -32.05 -5.68
CA ILE A 592 -8.27 -31.94 -6.86
C ILE A 592 -8.56 -33.06 -7.87
N TRP A 593 -8.65 -34.32 -7.43
CA TRP A 593 -8.86 -35.45 -8.33
C TRP A 593 -10.29 -35.53 -8.89
N ASP A 594 -11.31 -35.08 -8.15
CA ASP A 594 -12.66 -34.97 -8.71
C ASP A 594 -12.71 -33.97 -9.86
N PHE A 595 -12.14 -32.77 -9.67
CA PHE A 595 -12.10 -31.77 -10.73
C PHE A 595 -11.28 -32.23 -11.95
N ILE A 596 -10.07 -32.75 -11.71
CA ILE A 596 -9.19 -33.24 -12.79
C ILE A 596 -9.93 -34.29 -13.61
N THR A 597 -10.47 -35.32 -12.95
CA THR A 597 -11.13 -36.44 -13.65
C THR A 597 -12.43 -36.06 -14.35
N LEU A 598 -13.09 -34.97 -13.95
CA LEU A 598 -14.27 -34.41 -14.65
C LEU A 598 -13.88 -33.46 -15.80
N ARG A 599 -12.65 -32.94 -15.80
CA ARG A 599 -12.12 -31.97 -16.78
C ARG A 599 -10.82 -32.49 -17.41
N PRO A 600 -10.91 -33.47 -18.33
CA PRO A 600 -9.73 -34.13 -18.90
C PRO A 600 -8.80 -33.21 -19.68
N GLU A 601 -9.24 -32.02 -20.10
CA GLU A 601 -8.35 -31.00 -20.69
C GLU A 601 -7.23 -30.54 -19.73
N THR A 602 -7.39 -30.73 -18.42
CA THR A 602 -6.38 -30.40 -17.42
C THR A 602 -5.20 -31.36 -17.40
N PHE A 603 -5.37 -32.57 -17.96
CA PHE A 603 -4.42 -33.68 -17.76
C PHE A 603 -3.02 -33.35 -18.29
N HIS A 604 -2.91 -32.63 -19.41
CA HIS A 604 -1.60 -32.33 -19.99
C HIS A 604 -0.72 -31.52 -19.03
N LEU A 605 -1.28 -30.51 -18.35
CA LEU A 605 -0.54 -29.77 -17.33
C LEU A 605 -0.20 -30.66 -16.12
N PHE A 606 -1.13 -31.49 -15.66
CA PHE A 606 -0.86 -32.36 -14.52
C PHE A 606 0.21 -33.41 -14.82
N MET A 607 0.28 -33.90 -16.05
CA MET A 607 1.36 -34.78 -16.50
C MET A 607 2.72 -34.08 -16.40
N VAL A 608 2.81 -32.81 -16.81
CA VAL A 608 4.01 -31.99 -16.60
C VAL A 608 4.31 -31.82 -15.10
N SER A 609 3.30 -31.53 -14.28
CA SER A 609 3.45 -31.35 -12.83
C SER A 609 3.88 -32.63 -12.09
N PHE A 610 3.39 -33.80 -12.47
CA PHE A 610 3.77 -35.09 -11.88
C PHE A 610 5.06 -35.67 -12.47
N SER A 611 5.53 -35.18 -13.61
CA SER A 611 6.87 -35.48 -14.14
C SER A 611 7.97 -34.81 -13.31
N ASP A 612 9.24 -35.05 -13.66
CA ASP A 612 10.38 -34.42 -13.00
C ASP A 612 10.35 -32.88 -13.12
N LEU A 613 9.71 -32.32 -14.16
CA LEU A 613 9.57 -30.87 -14.37
C LEU A 613 8.74 -30.15 -13.29
N GLY A 614 7.97 -30.88 -12.48
CA GLY A 614 7.21 -30.32 -11.36
C GLY A 614 8.06 -29.92 -10.16
N ILE A 615 9.34 -30.32 -10.13
CA ILE A 615 10.27 -30.00 -9.05
C ILE A 615 11.65 -29.61 -9.61
N PRO A 616 11.79 -28.42 -10.24
CA PRO A 616 13.08 -27.96 -10.73
C PRO A 616 14.08 -27.73 -9.59
N ASP A 617 15.37 -27.95 -9.85
CA ASP A 617 16.47 -27.73 -8.90
C ASP A 617 16.82 -26.24 -8.81
N GLY A 618 15.94 -25.46 -8.19
CA GLY A 618 16.02 -24.00 -8.19
C GLY A 618 15.53 -23.38 -9.50
N TYR A 619 15.41 -22.05 -9.54
CA TYR A 619 14.79 -21.37 -10.68
C TYR A 619 15.71 -21.31 -11.92
N ARG A 620 17.02 -21.42 -11.75
CA ARG A 620 18.02 -21.16 -12.81
C ARG A 620 18.10 -22.26 -13.87
N TYR A 621 17.53 -23.43 -13.60
CA TYR A 621 17.57 -24.60 -14.48
C TYR A 621 16.17 -25.03 -14.96
N MET A 622 15.17 -24.16 -14.86
CA MET A 622 13.86 -24.43 -15.43
C MET A 622 13.66 -23.64 -16.73
N PRO A 623 12.98 -24.22 -17.72
CA PRO A 623 12.52 -23.46 -18.88
C PRO A 623 11.40 -22.49 -18.47
N GLY A 624 11.13 -21.52 -19.35
CA GLY A 624 9.99 -20.62 -19.24
C GLY A 624 9.23 -20.58 -20.55
N TYR A 625 7.92 -20.38 -20.50
CA TYR A 625 7.06 -20.36 -21.67
C TYR A 625 6.00 -19.27 -21.53
N GLY A 626 5.81 -18.49 -22.60
CA GLY A 626 4.72 -17.51 -22.67
C GLY A 626 3.33 -18.16 -22.77
N ILE A 627 3.26 -19.45 -23.11
CA ILE A 627 2.06 -20.30 -23.31
C ILE A 627 1.21 -19.88 -24.51
N HIS A 628 0.76 -18.63 -24.49
CA HIS A 628 -0.15 -18.05 -25.47
C HIS A 628 0.53 -17.84 -26.82
N ALA A 629 -0.26 -17.92 -27.90
CA ALA A 629 0.16 -17.55 -29.24
C ALA A 629 -0.12 -16.05 -29.45
N PHE A 630 0.91 -15.22 -29.32
CA PHE A 630 0.81 -13.76 -29.46
C PHE A 630 0.78 -13.37 -30.94
N GLU A 631 -0.17 -12.54 -31.35
CA GLU A 631 -0.12 -11.87 -32.64
C GLU A 631 0.99 -10.80 -32.62
N VAL A 632 1.88 -10.84 -33.60
CA VAL A 632 2.93 -9.85 -33.83
C VAL A 632 2.79 -9.27 -35.24
N VAL A 633 3.17 -8.01 -35.38
CA VAL A 633 3.02 -7.24 -36.61
C VAL A 633 4.35 -6.60 -36.98
N ASN A 634 4.78 -6.73 -38.24
CA ASN A 634 5.98 -6.08 -38.76
C ASN A 634 5.68 -4.64 -39.27
N GLU A 635 6.71 -3.93 -39.75
CA GLU A 635 6.58 -2.54 -40.26
C GLU A 635 5.64 -2.42 -41.47
N ASP A 636 5.47 -3.49 -42.26
CA ASP A 636 4.57 -3.53 -43.42
C ASP A 636 3.11 -3.86 -43.04
N GLY A 637 2.80 -4.01 -41.74
CA GLY A 637 1.48 -4.43 -41.27
C GLY A 637 1.19 -5.94 -41.44
N LYS A 638 2.20 -6.74 -41.80
CA LYS A 638 2.06 -8.19 -41.95
C LYS A 638 2.05 -8.88 -40.58
N LYS A 639 1.13 -9.82 -40.42
CA LYS A 639 0.85 -10.51 -39.16
C LYS A 639 1.43 -11.91 -39.10
N HIS A 640 1.91 -12.27 -37.93
CA HIS A 640 2.34 -13.61 -37.56
C HIS A 640 1.85 -13.93 -36.15
N PHE A 641 1.77 -15.22 -35.79
CA PHE A 641 1.61 -15.61 -34.39
C PHE A 641 2.87 -16.26 -33.87
N VAL A 642 3.22 -15.94 -32.62
CA VAL A 642 4.43 -16.45 -31.96
C VAL A 642 4.16 -17.01 -30.56
N LYS A 643 4.86 -18.08 -30.20
CA LYS A 643 4.96 -18.57 -28.81
C LYS A 643 6.37 -18.30 -28.29
N PHE A 644 6.49 -17.58 -27.18
CA PHE A 644 7.77 -17.27 -26.53
C PHE A 644 8.27 -18.44 -25.67
N ASN A 645 9.54 -18.78 -25.81
CA ASN A 645 10.23 -19.87 -25.11
C ASN A 645 11.54 -19.35 -24.51
N PHE A 646 11.75 -19.55 -23.21
CA PHE A 646 12.97 -19.20 -22.47
C PHE A 646 13.71 -20.49 -22.14
N ILE A 647 14.83 -20.72 -22.80
CA ILE A 647 15.62 -21.95 -22.69
C ILE A 647 16.78 -21.68 -21.71
N PRO A 648 16.90 -22.41 -20.59
CA PRO A 648 17.95 -22.16 -19.60
C PRO A 648 19.30 -22.56 -20.17
N ASP A 649 20.25 -21.62 -20.21
CA ASP A 649 21.59 -21.90 -20.76
C ASP A 649 22.39 -22.87 -19.87
N GLY A 650 22.01 -22.99 -18.59
CA GLY A 650 22.56 -23.96 -17.63
C GLY A 650 22.01 -25.39 -17.78
N GLY A 651 21.12 -25.61 -18.76
CA GLY A 651 20.39 -26.87 -18.95
C GLY A 651 19.21 -27.04 -17.99
N ILE A 652 18.39 -28.05 -18.26
CA ILE A 652 17.25 -28.40 -17.41
C ILE A 652 17.70 -29.35 -16.29
N LYS A 653 17.38 -29.02 -15.03
CA LYS A 653 17.71 -29.85 -13.85
C LYS A 653 16.55 -29.90 -12.88
N ASN A 654 16.27 -31.10 -12.38
CA ASN A 654 15.15 -31.38 -11.47
C ASN A 654 15.63 -32.13 -10.21
N LEU A 655 14.85 -32.04 -9.14
CA LEU A 655 15.06 -32.78 -7.90
C LEU A 655 14.19 -34.05 -7.90
N SER A 656 14.71 -35.13 -7.33
CA SER A 656 13.87 -36.28 -6.98
C SER A 656 12.89 -35.90 -5.86
N THR A 657 11.73 -36.57 -5.80
CA THR A 657 10.70 -36.34 -4.77
C THR A 657 11.29 -36.44 -3.36
N GLU A 658 12.11 -37.46 -3.08
CA GLU A 658 12.75 -37.66 -1.77
C GLU A 658 13.70 -36.51 -1.40
N LYS A 659 14.57 -36.09 -2.34
CA LYS A 659 15.51 -34.98 -2.10
C LYS A 659 14.75 -33.67 -1.88
N ALA A 660 13.71 -33.43 -2.67
CA ALA A 660 12.87 -32.25 -2.57
C ALA A 660 12.14 -32.14 -1.23
N GLN A 661 11.59 -33.25 -0.71
CA GLN A 661 10.96 -33.33 0.60
C GLN A 661 11.97 -33.06 1.74
N LYS A 662 13.17 -33.65 1.66
CA LYS A 662 14.24 -33.38 2.63
C LYS A 662 14.67 -31.91 2.64
N ILE A 663 14.77 -31.29 1.47
CA ILE A 663 15.09 -29.86 1.35
C ILE A 663 13.93 -29.02 1.88
N ALA A 664 12.68 -29.33 1.55
CA ALA A 664 11.51 -28.59 2.00
C ALA A 664 11.44 -28.45 3.53
N GLY A 665 11.86 -29.49 4.26
CA GLY A 665 11.92 -29.47 5.73
C GLY A 665 13.15 -28.75 6.33
N LYS A 666 14.22 -28.56 5.55
CA LYS A 666 15.49 -27.96 6.03
C LYS A 666 15.69 -26.52 5.57
N ASP A 667 15.34 -26.21 4.32
CA ASP A 667 15.47 -24.91 3.67
C ASP A 667 14.25 -24.68 2.77
N PRO A 668 13.11 -24.23 3.32
CA PRO A 668 11.91 -23.96 2.52
C PRO A 668 12.11 -22.84 1.48
N ASP A 669 13.16 -22.02 1.63
CA ASP A 669 13.53 -20.90 0.74
C ASP A 669 14.67 -21.26 -0.25
N TYR A 670 14.84 -22.56 -0.54
CA TYR A 670 15.97 -23.08 -1.32
C TYR A 670 16.19 -22.40 -2.67
N ALA A 671 15.12 -22.20 -3.46
CA ALA A 671 15.25 -21.69 -4.83
C ALA A 671 15.56 -20.18 -4.84
N ASN A 672 15.02 -19.44 -3.87
CA ASN A 672 15.36 -18.04 -3.60
C ASN A 672 16.83 -17.92 -3.20
N ARG A 673 17.28 -18.76 -2.25
CA ARG A 673 18.66 -18.78 -1.77
C ARG A 673 19.64 -19.13 -2.88
N ASP A 674 19.31 -20.12 -3.73
CA ASP A 674 20.10 -20.48 -4.91
C ASP A 674 20.22 -19.29 -5.87
N LEU A 675 19.10 -18.66 -6.26
CA LEU A 675 19.09 -17.51 -7.16
C LEU A 675 19.90 -16.34 -6.61
N TYR A 676 19.63 -15.95 -5.36
CA TYR A 676 20.31 -14.85 -4.68
C TYR A 676 21.82 -15.07 -4.61
N ASN A 677 22.25 -16.25 -4.15
CA ASN A 677 23.67 -16.58 -4.00
C ASN A 677 24.38 -16.69 -5.34
N ALA A 678 23.72 -17.20 -6.38
CA ALA A 678 24.30 -17.27 -7.72
C ALA A 678 24.64 -15.87 -8.23
N ILE A 679 23.69 -14.94 -8.15
CA ILE A 679 23.89 -13.55 -8.57
C ILE A 679 24.94 -12.85 -7.70
N ALA A 680 24.87 -13.00 -6.38
CA ALA A 680 25.84 -12.39 -5.45
C ALA A 680 27.28 -12.86 -5.68
N ARG A 681 27.47 -14.09 -6.19
CA ARG A 681 28.78 -14.66 -6.55
C ARG A 681 29.21 -14.39 -7.99
N GLY A 682 28.46 -13.59 -8.75
CA GLY A 682 28.74 -13.31 -10.16
C GLY A 682 28.40 -14.46 -11.12
N ASN A 683 27.75 -15.52 -10.65
CA ASN A 683 27.26 -16.63 -11.48
C ASN A 683 25.86 -16.32 -12.01
N PHE A 684 25.79 -15.34 -12.92
CA PHE A 684 24.54 -14.80 -13.45
C PHE A 684 23.78 -15.84 -14.27
N PRO A 685 22.58 -16.26 -13.85
CA PRO A 685 21.77 -17.16 -14.66
C PRO A 685 21.27 -16.46 -15.91
N SER A 686 21.12 -17.23 -16.98
CA SER A 686 20.66 -16.73 -18.26
C SER A 686 19.79 -17.72 -19.02
N TRP A 687 18.92 -17.15 -19.87
CA TRP A 687 18.03 -17.90 -20.74
C TRP A 687 18.09 -17.35 -22.15
N THR A 688 18.20 -18.25 -23.13
CA THR A 688 18.00 -17.92 -24.54
C THR A 688 16.51 -17.77 -24.82
N LEU A 689 16.09 -16.59 -25.28
CA LEU A 689 14.72 -16.35 -25.75
C LEU A 689 14.62 -16.79 -27.22
N ALA A 690 13.71 -17.71 -27.48
CA ALA A 690 13.35 -18.19 -28.81
C ALA A 690 11.83 -18.12 -29.03
N VAL A 691 11.42 -18.09 -30.30
CA VAL A 691 10.01 -18.08 -30.70
C VAL A 691 9.71 -19.19 -31.70
N GLN A 692 8.56 -19.83 -31.57
CA GLN A 692 7.94 -20.53 -32.69
C GLN A 692 7.11 -19.53 -33.49
N ILE A 693 7.03 -19.67 -34.81
CA ILE A 693 6.35 -18.73 -35.70
C ILE A 693 5.34 -19.50 -36.57
N ILE A 694 4.12 -18.99 -36.68
CA ILE A 694 3.10 -19.48 -37.62
C ILE A 694 2.49 -18.32 -38.41
N SER A 695 2.23 -18.53 -39.70
CA SER A 695 1.56 -17.55 -40.56
C SER A 695 0.05 -17.58 -40.34
N VAL A 696 -0.64 -16.48 -40.66
CA VAL A 696 -2.11 -16.41 -40.60
C VAL A 696 -2.75 -17.44 -41.54
N GLU A 697 -2.13 -17.69 -42.70
CA GLU A 697 -2.58 -18.69 -43.67
C GLU A 697 -2.46 -20.11 -43.12
N ASP A 698 -1.38 -20.42 -42.41
CA ASP A 698 -1.18 -21.75 -41.80
C ASP A 698 -2.12 -22.00 -40.62
N VAL A 699 -2.46 -20.97 -39.84
CA VAL A 699 -3.51 -21.06 -38.83
C VAL A 699 -4.84 -21.41 -39.50
N LYS A 700 -5.23 -20.71 -40.57
CA LYS A 700 -6.49 -20.97 -41.30
C LYS A 700 -6.55 -22.36 -41.94
N ARG A 701 -5.41 -22.94 -42.29
CA ARG A 701 -5.30 -24.29 -42.88
C ARG A 701 -5.14 -25.39 -41.83
N SER A 702 -5.04 -25.03 -40.55
CA SER A 702 -4.82 -26.00 -39.49
C SER A 702 -6.09 -26.78 -39.17
N ASN A 703 -5.95 -28.10 -39.06
CA ASN A 703 -7.00 -29.00 -38.59
C ASN A 703 -7.04 -29.12 -37.05
N ILE A 704 -6.20 -28.36 -36.34
CA ILE A 704 -6.18 -28.26 -34.88
C ILE A 704 -6.25 -26.79 -34.48
N ASP A 705 -6.91 -26.50 -33.36
CA ASP A 705 -6.89 -25.18 -32.77
C ASP A 705 -5.46 -24.81 -32.34
N MET A 706 -4.91 -23.78 -32.98
CA MET A 706 -3.56 -23.26 -32.75
C MET A 706 -3.51 -22.31 -31.55
N PHE A 707 -4.67 -21.90 -31.04
CA PHE A 707 -4.83 -21.01 -29.89
C PHE A 707 -5.22 -21.76 -28.61
N ASP A 708 -5.46 -23.07 -28.70
CA ASP A 708 -5.68 -23.91 -27.51
C ASP A 708 -4.40 -23.97 -26.66
N VAL A 709 -4.45 -23.29 -25.51
CA VAL A 709 -3.33 -23.21 -24.56
C VAL A 709 -3.03 -24.53 -23.85
N THR A 710 -3.92 -25.53 -23.95
CA THR A 710 -3.67 -26.89 -23.43
C THR A 710 -2.82 -27.73 -24.39
N ARG A 711 -2.47 -27.19 -25.56
CA ARG A 711 -1.78 -27.90 -26.64
C ARG A 711 -0.48 -27.24 -27.09
N LEU A 712 0.44 -28.09 -27.52
CA LEU A 712 1.75 -27.72 -28.06
C LEU A 712 1.69 -27.52 -29.57
N TRP A 713 2.51 -26.60 -30.06
CA TRP A 713 2.85 -26.53 -31.49
C TRP A 713 3.99 -27.51 -31.77
N PRO A 714 3.82 -28.48 -32.69
CA PRO A 714 4.86 -29.47 -32.97
C PRO A 714 6.16 -28.79 -33.42
N ILE A 715 7.25 -28.99 -32.66
CA ILE A 715 8.57 -28.39 -32.94
C ILE A 715 9.07 -28.80 -34.34
N SER A 716 8.76 -30.02 -34.78
CA SER A 716 9.12 -30.52 -36.11
C SER A 716 8.48 -29.73 -37.26
N LYS A 717 7.33 -29.08 -37.02
CA LYS A 717 6.61 -28.27 -38.02
C LYS A 717 6.87 -26.78 -37.83
N TYR A 718 6.95 -26.32 -36.58
CA TYR A 718 7.19 -24.93 -36.22
C TYR A 718 8.43 -24.87 -35.31
N PRO A 719 9.64 -24.82 -35.91
CA PRO A 719 10.89 -24.85 -35.14
C PRO A 719 11.08 -23.58 -34.30
N LEU A 720 12.00 -23.66 -33.35
CA LEU A 720 12.40 -22.53 -32.51
C LEU A 720 13.38 -21.62 -33.27
N HIS A 721 13.09 -20.32 -33.27
CA HIS A 721 13.95 -19.27 -33.81
C HIS A 721 14.47 -18.42 -32.66
N THR A 722 15.79 -18.37 -32.48
CA THR A 722 16.42 -17.53 -31.46
C THR A 722 16.16 -16.05 -31.73
N VAL A 723 15.87 -15.29 -30.69
CA VAL A 723 15.64 -13.84 -30.72
C VAL A 723 16.73 -13.10 -29.95
N GLY A 724 17.03 -13.57 -28.74
CA GLY A 724 17.93 -12.89 -27.83
C GLY A 724 18.22 -13.67 -26.56
N LYS A 725 18.77 -13.00 -25.56
CA LYS A 725 19.20 -13.61 -24.29
C LYS A 725 18.83 -12.73 -23.11
N ILE A 726 18.27 -13.35 -22.07
CA ILE A 726 18.04 -12.74 -20.77
C ILE A 726 19.19 -13.11 -19.84
N VAL A 727 19.73 -12.13 -19.11
CA VAL A 727 20.74 -12.32 -18.06
C VAL A 727 20.29 -11.62 -16.79
N LEU A 728 20.25 -12.35 -15.67
CA LEU A 728 19.93 -11.78 -14.35
C LEU A 728 21.22 -11.54 -13.58
N ASN A 729 21.57 -10.27 -13.38
CA ASN A 729 22.86 -9.87 -12.83
C ASN A 729 22.76 -8.98 -11.58
N GLU A 730 21.55 -8.70 -11.09
CA GLU A 730 21.35 -7.86 -9.92
C GLU A 730 20.26 -8.44 -9.00
N ASN A 731 20.58 -8.53 -7.71
CA ASN A 731 19.63 -8.91 -6.66
C ASN A 731 18.79 -7.69 -6.25
N PRO A 732 17.53 -7.89 -5.82
CA PRO A 732 16.74 -6.80 -5.27
C PRO A 732 17.42 -6.25 -4.00
N THR A 733 17.53 -4.92 -3.94
CA THR A 733 17.93 -4.15 -2.75
C THR A 733 16.90 -4.15 -1.63
N ASN A 734 15.64 -4.48 -1.95
CA ASN A 734 14.59 -4.73 -0.97
C ASN A 734 13.53 -5.65 -1.59
N TYR A 735 13.40 -6.87 -1.06
CA TYR A 735 12.47 -7.87 -1.59
C TYR A 735 11.01 -7.38 -1.61
N PHE A 736 10.55 -6.73 -0.53
CA PHE A 736 9.16 -6.27 -0.46
C PHE A 736 8.87 -5.18 -1.50
N ALA A 737 9.76 -4.20 -1.65
CA ALA A 737 9.59 -3.08 -2.57
C ALA A 737 9.70 -3.48 -4.05
N GLN A 738 10.62 -4.40 -4.39
CA GLN A 738 10.95 -4.73 -5.78
C GLN A 738 10.35 -6.05 -6.26
N VAL A 739 10.05 -7.00 -5.38
CA VAL A 739 9.51 -8.33 -5.75
C VAL A 739 8.07 -8.49 -5.29
N GLU A 740 7.78 -8.27 -4.00
CA GLU A 740 6.41 -8.45 -3.50
C GLU A 740 5.44 -7.46 -4.15
N GLN A 741 5.89 -6.24 -4.43
CA GLN A 741 5.06 -5.18 -5.03
C GLN A 741 5.17 -5.07 -6.55
N LEU A 742 5.96 -5.93 -7.19
CA LEU A 742 5.96 -6.07 -8.64
C LEU A 742 4.58 -6.53 -9.14
N ALA A 743 4.01 -5.76 -10.05
CA ALA A 743 2.69 -5.97 -10.62
C ALA A 743 2.80 -6.33 -12.10
N LEU A 744 3.28 -7.55 -12.40
CA LEU A 744 3.32 -8.08 -13.78
C LEU A 744 1.89 -8.23 -14.33
N ASN A 745 1.64 -7.82 -15.57
CA ASN A 745 0.32 -7.85 -16.17
C ASN A 745 0.40 -8.18 -17.67
N PRO A 746 -0.20 -9.27 -18.16
CA PRO A 746 -0.17 -9.62 -19.59
C PRO A 746 -0.84 -8.58 -20.52
N ALA A 747 -1.62 -7.64 -19.98
CA ALA A 747 -2.15 -6.50 -20.71
C ALA A 747 -1.12 -5.40 -21.01
N HIS A 748 0.08 -5.47 -20.43
CA HIS A 748 1.19 -4.59 -20.79
C HIS A 748 1.82 -5.07 -22.09
N LEU A 749 1.19 -4.66 -23.19
CA LEU A 749 1.64 -4.86 -24.56
C LEU A 749 2.29 -3.59 -25.10
N VAL A 750 3.04 -3.72 -26.19
CA VAL A 750 3.73 -2.62 -26.87
C VAL A 750 3.47 -2.69 -28.38
N PRO A 751 3.57 -1.58 -29.13
CA PRO A 751 3.36 -1.57 -30.57
C PRO A 751 4.13 -2.68 -31.27
N GLY A 752 3.45 -3.45 -32.14
CA GLY A 752 4.00 -4.63 -32.80
C GLY A 752 3.70 -5.96 -32.12
N ILE A 753 3.10 -5.96 -30.92
CA ILE A 753 2.64 -7.16 -30.20
C ILE A 753 1.21 -6.94 -29.70
N ASN A 754 0.22 -7.62 -30.28
CA ASN A 754 -1.21 -7.36 -30.01
C ASN A 754 -1.85 -8.34 -29.01
N GLY A 755 -1.09 -9.30 -28.47
CA GLY A 755 -1.62 -10.30 -27.53
C GLY A 755 -2.14 -11.57 -28.21
N GLY A 756 -2.63 -12.53 -27.42
CA GLY A 756 -3.18 -13.79 -27.95
C GLY A 756 -4.69 -13.74 -28.15
N PRO A 757 -5.24 -14.31 -29.25
CA PRO A 757 -6.69 -14.36 -29.48
C PRO A 757 -7.39 -15.47 -28.66
N ASP A 758 -6.68 -16.14 -27.74
CA ASP A 758 -7.25 -17.17 -26.88
C ASP A 758 -8.01 -16.59 -25.67
N LYS A 759 -9.05 -17.30 -25.23
CA LYS A 759 -9.97 -16.85 -24.17
C LYS A 759 -9.32 -16.77 -22.80
N ILE A 760 -8.27 -17.55 -22.54
CA ILE A 760 -7.52 -17.45 -21.28
C ILE A 760 -6.73 -16.14 -21.26
N PHE A 761 -6.03 -15.79 -22.34
CA PHE A 761 -5.33 -14.51 -22.46
C PHE A 761 -6.29 -13.34 -22.25
N GLU A 762 -7.43 -13.34 -22.95
CA GLU A 762 -8.48 -12.32 -22.82
C GLU A 762 -8.91 -12.12 -21.35
N ALA A 763 -9.21 -13.21 -20.63
CA ALA A 763 -9.60 -13.13 -19.21
C ALA A 763 -8.47 -12.63 -18.30
N ARG A 764 -7.21 -12.97 -18.62
CA ARG A 764 -6.04 -12.51 -17.86
C ARG A 764 -5.82 -11.01 -17.96
N LEU A 765 -6.20 -10.36 -19.07
CA LEU A 765 -6.11 -8.90 -19.23
C LEU A 765 -6.88 -8.16 -18.12
N LEU A 766 -8.06 -8.68 -17.75
CA LEU A 766 -8.88 -8.14 -16.67
C LEU A 766 -8.35 -8.58 -15.30
N SER A 767 -8.15 -9.88 -15.10
CA SER A 767 -7.90 -10.48 -13.79
C SER A 767 -6.65 -9.90 -13.10
N TYR A 768 -5.55 -9.73 -13.84
CA TYR A 768 -4.31 -9.22 -13.27
C TYR A 768 -4.45 -7.77 -12.80
N ARG A 769 -5.10 -6.93 -13.62
CA ARG A 769 -5.34 -5.52 -13.29
C ARG A 769 -6.23 -5.37 -12.06
N ASP A 770 -7.32 -6.14 -12.00
CA ASP A 770 -8.26 -6.09 -10.87
C ASP A 770 -7.61 -6.56 -9.56
N ALA A 771 -6.90 -7.69 -9.59
CA ALA A 771 -6.17 -8.20 -8.42
C ALA A 771 -5.11 -7.20 -7.92
N GLN A 772 -4.45 -6.47 -8.82
CA GLN A 772 -3.48 -5.43 -8.47
C GLN A 772 -4.14 -4.22 -7.82
N TYR A 773 -5.31 -3.80 -8.28
CA TYR A 773 -6.08 -2.73 -7.64
C TYR A 773 -6.45 -3.06 -6.20
N TYR A 774 -6.86 -4.30 -5.94
CA TYR A 774 -7.16 -4.75 -4.58
C TYR A 774 -5.90 -4.83 -3.72
N ARG A 775 -4.86 -5.52 -4.21
CA ARG A 775 -3.66 -5.85 -3.43
C ARG A 775 -2.76 -4.67 -3.13
N LEU A 776 -2.56 -3.79 -4.12
CA LEU A 776 -1.59 -2.69 -4.09
C LEU A 776 -2.24 -1.31 -4.12
N GLY A 777 -3.52 -1.22 -4.48
CA GLY A 777 -4.27 0.03 -4.61
C GLY A 777 -4.33 0.56 -6.04
N ALA A 778 -5.18 1.57 -6.25
CA ALA A 778 -5.47 2.17 -7.56
C ALA A 778 -4.23 2.66 -8.34
N ASN A 779 -3.17 3.07 -7.63
CA ASN A 779 -1.96 3.63 -8.20
C ASN A 779 -0.76 2.67 -8.16
N PHE A 780 -1.00 1.35 -8.24
CA PHE A 780 0.08 0.35 -8.25
C PHE A 780 1.11 0.56 -9.39
N ASN A 781 0.71 1.22 -10.47
CA ASN A 781 1.58 1.58 -11.60
C ASN A 781 2.50 2.77 -11.31
N LYS A 782 2.35 3.43 -10.16
CA LYS A 782 3.24 4.50 -9.68
C LYS A 782 4.28 4.02 -8.67
N ILE A 783 4.20 2.74 -8.28
CA ILE A 783 5.21 2.06 -7.48
C ILE A 783 6.49 1.95 -8.33
N PRO A 784 7.68 2.26 -7.78
CA PRO A 784 8.89 2.40 -8.60
C PRO A 784 9.22 1.24 -9.53
N VAL A 785 9.10 -0.01 -9.06
CA VAL A 785 9.35 -1.20 -9.91
C VAL A 785 8.29 -1.39 -11.02
N ASN A 786 7.13 -0.74 -10.89
CA ASN A 786 6.04 -0.79 -11.86
C ASN A 786 5.99 0.40 -12.81
N CYS A 787 6.75 1.46 -12.55
CA CYS A 787 6.80 2.64 -13.40
C CYS A 787 7.44 2.28 -14.76
N PRO A 788 6.81 2.63 -15.90
CA PRO A 788 7.50 2.64 -17.18
C PRO A 788 8.53 3.78 -17.23
N ILE A 789 9.42 3.75 -18.22
CA ILE A 789 10.43 4.81 -18.44
C ILE A 789 9.75 6.17 -18.64
N ILE A 790 8.69 6.21 -19.44
CA ILE A 790 7.91 7.41 -19.75
C ILE A 790 6.42 7.10 -19.55
N SER A 791 5.68 8.03 -18.92
CA SER A 791 4.22 7.93 -18.76
C SER A 791 3.59 9.33 -18.77
N GLN A 792 2.70 9.57 -19.74
CA GLN A 792 1.83 10.73 -19.82
C GLN A 792 0.38 10.23 -19.93
N THR A 793 -0.47 10.60 -18.99
CA THR A 793 -1.85 10.10 -18.89
C THR A 793 -2.77 11.19 -18.38
N TYR A 794 -4.08 11.02 -18.56
CA TYR A 794 -5.14 11.85 -17.97
C TYR A 794 -5.65 11.33 -16.63
N ASN A 795 -5.27 10.11 -16.24
CA ASN A 795 -5.60 9.57 -14.92
C ASN A 795 -4.90 10.39 -13.82
N ARG A 796 -5.64 10.74 -12.76
CA ARG A 796 -5.18 11.59 -11.65
C ARG A 796 -5.63 11.01 -10.32
N ASP A 797 -4.98 11.49 -9.26
CA ASP A 797 -5.41 11.37 -7.87
C ASP A 797 -5.45 9.91 -7.38
N GLY A 798 -6.34 9.58 -6.45
CA GLY A 798 -6.41 8.27 -5.79
C GLY A 798 -5.48 8.13 -4.58
N ARG A 799 -5.45 6.93 -3.98
CA ARG A 799 -4.57 6.65 -2.82
C ARG A 799 -3.10 6.68 -3.27
N ALA A 800 -2.23 7.19 -2.40
CA ALA A 800 -0.78 7.20 -2.66
C ALA A 800 -0.27 5.78 -3.02
N PRO A 801 0.84 5.66 -3.79
CA PRO A 801 1.69 6.75 -4.31
C PRO A 801 1.10 7.40 -5.57
N VAL A 802 1.21 8.73 -5.72
CA VAL A 802 0.74 9.47 -6.93
C VAL A 802 1.85 10.18 -7.72
N ASN A 803 3.09 10.10 -7.23
CA ASN A 803 4.25 10.79 -7.78
C ASN A 803 3.99 12.30 -7.98
N ARG A 804 4.19 12.83 -9.19
CA ARG A 804 3.94 14.25 -9.51
C ARG A 804 2.48 14.54 -9.92
N ASN A 805 1.64 13.51 -10.03
CA ASN A 805 0.21 13.59 -10.38
C ASN A 805 -0.11 14.48 -11.61
N GLY A 806 0.77 14.51 -12.62
CA GLY A 806 0.58 15.34 -13.83
C GLY A 806 0.73 16.86 -13.62
N LYS A 807 1.14 17.33 -12.43
CA LYS A 807 1.29 18.76 -12.10
C LYS A 807 0.02 19.57 -12.45
N ASN A 808 0.17 20.64 -13.24
CA ASN A 808 -0.89 21.52 -13.73
C ASN A 808 -1.38 21.15 -15.14
N SER A 809 -1.03 19.96 -15.65
CA SER A 809 -1.48 19.52 -16.98
C SER A 809 -2.99 19.25 -16.97
N PRO A 810 -3.73 19.59 -18.05
CA PRO A 810 -5.14 19.28 -18.19
C PRO A 810 -5.46 17.81 -17.85
N ASN A 811 -6.61 17.57 -17.23
CA ASN A 811 -7.08 16.24 -16.84
C ASN A 811 -8.16 15.68 -17.78
N TYR A 812 -8.35 16.28 -18.97
CA TYR A 812 -9.31 15.87 -19.99
C TYR A 812 -8.73 15.92 -21.41
N TYR A 813 -9.30 15.12 -22.32
CA TYR A 813 -8.94 15.06 -23.75
C TYR A 813 -10.19 15.08 -24.64
N PRO A 814 -10.20 15.81 -25.78
CA PRO A 814 -9.15 16.72 -26.23
C PRO A 814 -9.12 18.02 -25.41
N ASN A 815 -8.02 18.77 -25.45
CA ASN A 815 -7.89 20.08 -24.80
C ASN A 815 -7.00 21.04 -25.61
N SER A 816 -7.13 22.34 -25.35
CA SER A 816 -6.36 23.41 -25.99
C SER A 816 -5.22 23.96 -25.10
N PHE A 817 -4.80 23.21 -24.08
CA PHE A 817 -3.96 23.71 -22.98
C PHE A 817 -2.70 22.84 -22.76
N ASN A 818 -2.08 22.39 -23.86
CA ASN A 818 -0.84 21.59 -23.87
C ASN A 818 -0.91 20.28 -23.05
N GLY A 819 -2.07 19.61 -23.03
CA GLY A 819 -2.18 18.26 -22.48
C GLY A 819 -1.58 17.18 -23.39
N ALA A 820 -1.51 15.95 -22.89
CA ALA A 820 -0.99 14.80 -23.65
C ALA A 820 -1.84 14.50 -24.90
N ILE A 821 -1.22 14.31 -26.05
CA ILE A 821 -1.93 13.98 -27.30
C ILE A 821 -1.83 12.48 -27.58
N ALA A 822 -2.86 11.91 -28.20
CA ALA A 822 -2.80 10.55 -28.73
C ALA A 822 -1.84 10.52 -29.93
N TYR A 823 -1.04 9.46 -30.06
CA TYR A 823 -0.31 9.19 -31.29
C TYR A 823 -1.17 8.36 -32.24
N LEU A 824 -0.98 8.52 -33.54
CA LEU A 824 -1.66 7.76 -34.58
C LEU A 824 -0.68 6.75 -35.17
N ASP A 825 -0.98 5.45 -35.06
CA ASP A 825 -0.27 4.39 -35.79
C ASP A 825 -1.04 4.03 -37.06
N ASN A 826 -0.55 4.49 -38.22
CA ASN A 826 -1.17 4.18 -39.52
C ASN A 826 -0.98 2.72 -39.96
N THR A 827 -0.23 1.93 -39.18
CA THR A 827 0.03 0.50 -39.43
C THR A 827 -0.67 -0.39 -38.39
N GLU A 828 -1.48 0.19 -37.51
CA GLU A 828 -2.31 -0.58 -36.58
C GLU A 828 -3.41 -1.32 -37.34
N THR A 829 -3.59 -2.59 -37.00
CA THR A 829 -4.58 -3.48 -37.63
C THR A 829 -5.35 -4.20 -36.53
N ASP A 830 -6.67 -4.35 -36.68
CA ASP A 830 -7.51 -5.11 -35.73
C ASP A 830 -6.94 -6.50 -35.48
N ILE A 831 -6.95 -6.99 -34.23
CA ILE A 831 -6.52 -8.37 -33.91
C ILE A 831 -7.24 -9.37 -34.81
N SER A 832 -6.50 -10.33 -35.38
CA SER A 832 -7.08 -11.33 -36.26
C SER A 832 -8.12 -12.18 -35.51
N SER A 833 -9.38 -12.07 -35.92
CA SER A 833 -10.45 -12.97 -35.50
C SER A 833 -10.34 -14.27 -36.30
N VAL A 834 -9.80 -15.32 -35.68
CA VAL A 834 -9.73 -16.66 -36.27
C VAL A 834 -10.47 -17.61 -35.35
N CYS A 835 -11.63 -18.08 -35.81
CA CYS A 835 -12.40 -19.12 -35.13
C CYS A 835 -11.96 -20.47 -35.69
N GLN A 836 -11.44 -21.35 -34.85
CA GLN A 836 -11.15 -22.73 -35.19
C GLN A 836 -12.14 -23.63 -34.46
N ASP A 837 -12.58 -24.70 -35.10
CA ASP A 837 -13.48 -25.67 -34.47
C ASP A 837 -12.78 -26.38 -33.31
N ASP A 838 -13.47 -26.50 -32.17
CA ASP A 838 -12.97 -27.29 -31.05
C ASP A 838 -12.99 -28.78 -31.43
N VAL A 839 -11.81 -29.37 -31.59
CA VAL A 839 -11.67 -30.81 -31.79
C VAL A 839 -11.35 -31.42 -30.42
N PRO A 840 -12.26 -32.20 -29.80
CA PRO A 840 -12.08 -32.75 -28.45
C PRO A 840 -11.08 -33.92 -28.46
N ARG A 841 -9.80 -33.61 -28.70
CA ARG A 841 -8.66 -34.52 -28.61
C ARG A 841 -7.74 -34.05 -27.49
N ASN A 842 -8.06 -34.50 -26.28
CA ASN A 842 -7.32 -34.12 -25.06
C ASN A 842 -6.21 -35.11 -24.69
N THR A 843 -6.08 -36.24 -25.39
CA THR A 843 -5.22 -37.36 -24.97
C THR A 843 -4.04 -37.65 -25.89
N ASP A 844 -4.03 -37.13 -27.12
CA ASP A 844 -3.02 -37.48 -28.13
C ASP A 844 -1.62 -36.95 -27.80
N GLN A 845 -1.49 -35.68 -27.44
CA GLN A 845 -0.19 -35.11 -27.03
C GLN A 845 0.29 -35.69 -25.70
N ILE A 846 -0.63 -36.05 -24.81
CA ILE A 846 -0.30 -36.72 -23.54
C ILE A 846 0.24 -38.13 -23.81
N ARG A 847 -0.39 -38.86 -24.73
CA ARG A 847 0.10 -40.17 -25.17
C ARG A 847 1.49 -40.04 -25.77
N ASN A 848 1.75 -39.05 -26.62
CA ASN A 848 3.07 -38.83 -27.21
C ASN A 848 4.11 -38.49 -26.13
N MET A 849 3.77 -37.63 -25.16
CA MET A 849 4.64 -37.35 -24.01
C MET A 849 5.00 -38.65 -23.26
N TYR A 850 4.01 -39.50 -22.98
CA TYR A 850 4.25 -40.77 -22.27
C TYR A 850 5.04 -41.79 -23.11
N VAL A 851 4.70 -41.96 -24.39
CA VAL A 851 5.23 -43.05 -25.25
C VAL A 851 6.53 -42.66 -25.96
N ASP A 852 6.62 -41.44 -26.47
CA ASP A 852 7.69 -41.03 -27.38
C ASP A 852 8.74 -40.15 -26.70
N GLU A 853 8.35 -39.36 -25.69
CA GLU A 853 9.25 -38.40 -25.03
C GLU A 853 9.86 -38.93 -23.72
N MET A 854 9.08 -39.66 -22.92
CA MET A 854 9.55 -40.23 -21.65
C MET A 854 10.30 -41.55 -21.84
N ASN A 855 11.43 -41.68 -21.15
CA ASN A 855 12.09 -42.96 -20.94
C ASN A 855 11.43 -43.78 -19.82
N GLU A 856 11.86 -45.02 -19.65
CA GLU A 856 11.24 -45.95 -18.69
C GLU A 856 11.33 -45.46 -17.24
N ASP A 857 12.47 -44.91 -16.82
CA ASP A 857 12.65 -44.42 -15.45
C ASP A 857 11.76 -43.19 -15.17
N GLU A 858 11.57 -42.32 -16.17
CA GLU A 858 10.65 -41.18 -16.09
C GLU A 858 9.19 -41.62 -15.96
N ARG A 859 8.78 -42.67 -16.70
CA ARG A 859 7.43 -43.25 -16.57
C ARG A 859 7.19 -43.84 -15.19
N VAL A 860 8.18 -44.54 -14.65
CA VAL A 860 8.11 -45.10 -13.28
C VAL A 860 7.91 -43.98 -12.27
N ARG A 861 8.76 -42.94 -12.30
CA ARG A 861 8.64 -41.79 -11.38
C ARG A 861 7.30 -41.06 -11.55
N LEU A 862 6.85 -40.86 -12.78
CA LEU A 862 5.54 -40.25 -13.06
C LEU A 862 4.41 -41.02 -12.38
N VAL A 863 4.38 -42.35 -12.55
CA VAL A 863 3.37 -43.23 -11.94
C VAL A 863 3.46 -43.15 -10.42
N GLU A 864 4.64 -43.25 -9.82
CA GLU A 864 4.83 -43.15 -8.37
C GLU A 864 4.29 -41.82 -7.82
N ASN A 865 4.59 -40.70 -8.49
CA ASN A 865 4.12 -39.38 -8.09
C ASN A 865 2.59 -39.24 -8.20
N ILE A 866 1.98 -39.82 -9.24
CA ILE A 866 0.52 -39.87 -9.41
C ILE A 866 -0.11 -40.71 -8.31
N VAL A 867 0.43 -41.90 -8.03
CA VAL A 867 -0.08 -42.83 -7.01
C VAL A 867 0.00 -42.21 -5.61
N ASP A 868 1.09 -41.52 -5.26
CA ASP A 868 1.21 -40.84 -3.95
C ASP A 868 0.12 -39.77 -3.75
N SER A 869 -0.28 -39.09 -4.82
CA SER A 869 -1.35 -38.09 -4.77
C SER A 869 -2.75 -38.72 -4.82
N LEU A 870 -3.00 -39.58 -5.80
CA LEU A 870 -4.31 -40.19 -6.11
C LEU A 870 -4.73 -41.22 -5.06
N GLY A 871 -3.78 -41.95 -4.46
CA GLY A 871 -4.06 -42.97 -3.47
C GLY A 871 -4.72 -42.44 -2.19
N ARG A 872 -4.67 -41.12 -1.97
CA ARG A 872 -5.34 -40.43 -0.84
C ARG A 872 -6.75 -39.93 -1.20
N ALA A 873 -7.21 -40.14 -2.43
CA ALA A 873 -8.56 -39.78 -2.87
C ALA A 873 -9.54 -40.97 -2.71
N ALA A 874 -10.83 -40.69 -2.71
CA ALA A 874 -11.89 -41.69 -2.61
C ALA A 874 -11.83 -42.71 -3.75
N LEU A 875 -12.17 -43.97 -3.45
CA LEU A 875 -12.04 -45.09 -4.40
C LEU A 875 -12.71 -44.83 -5.77
N PHE A 876 -13.90 -44.23 -5.79
CA PHE A 876 -14.59 -43.94 -7.06
C PHE A 876 -13.85 -42.91 -7.93
N LEU A 877 -13.04 -42.03 -7.33
CA LEU A 877 -12.18 -41.09 -8.03
C LEU A 877 -10.93 -41.80 -8.58
N GLN A 878 -10.36 -42.70 -7.79
CA GLN A 878 -9.26 -43.57 -8.23
C GLN A 878 -9.67 -44.39 -9.45
N GLU A 879 -10.83 -45.05 -9.41
CA GLU A 879 -11.37 -45.82 -10.53
C GLU A 879 -11.60 -44.98 -11.78
N ARG A 880 -12.14 -43.76 -11.62
CA ARG A 880 -12.36 -42.83 -12.73
C ARG A 880 -11.04 -42.37 -13.35
N ALA A 881 -10.05 -42.04 -12.53
CA ALA A 881 -8.71 -41.64 -12.97
C ALA A 881 -8.02 -42.77 -13.75
N VAL A 882 -8.05 -44.01 -13.25
CA VAL A 882 -7.49 -45.18 -13.95
C VAL A 882 -8.11 -45.34 -15.33
N LYS A 883 -9.45 -45.28 -15.45
CA LYS A 883 -10.15 -45.36 -16.75
C LYS A 883 -9.67 -44.29 -17.74
N LEU A 884 -9.41 -43.07 -17.25
CA LEU A 884 -8.89 -41.98 -18.08
C LEU A 884 -7.43 -42.24 -18.50
N PHE A 885 -6.56 -42.71 -17.60
CA PHE A 885 -5.19 -43.08 -17.95
C PHE A 885 -5.13 -44.24 -18.96
N THR A 886 -5.98 -45.25 -18.81
CA THR A 886 -6.12 -46.34 -19.80
C THR A 886 -6.52 -45.81 -21.18
N SER A 887 -7.37 -44.78 -21.24
CA SER A 887 -7.77 -44.14 -22.50
C SER A 887 -6.64 -43.38 -23.20
N ILE A 888 -5.60 -42.98 -22.46
CA ILE A 888 -4.37 -42.39 -23.00
C ILE A 888 -3.45 -43.51 -23.50
N HIS A 889 -3.16 -44.49 -22.65
CA HIS A 889 -2.37 -45.67 -22.99
C HIS A 889 -2.68 -46.83 -22.02
N PRO A 890 -2.91 -48.08 -22.51
CA PRO A 890 -3.23 -49.21 -21.63
C PRO A 890 -2.21 -49.46 -20.53
N ASP A 891 -0.91 -49.52 -20.88
CA ASP A 891 0.18 -49.70 -19.91
C ASP A 891 0.21 -48.59 -18.85
N PHE A 892 -0.17 -47.35 -19.19
CA PHE A 892 -0.19 -46.27 -18.21
C PHE A 892 -1.29 -46.48 -17.17
N GLY A 893 -2.50 -46.84 -17.62
CA GLY A 893 -3.60 -47.18 -16.72
C GLY A 893 -3.29 -48.39 -15.84
N ASP A 894 -2.69 -49.43 -16.41
CA ASP A 894 -2.34 -50.66 -15.68
C ASP A 894 -1.29 -50.39 -14.59
N ARG A 895 -0.26 -49.58 -14.88
CA ARG A 895 0.77 -49.19 -13.90
C ARG A 895 0.19 -48.38 -12.73
N VAL A 896 -0.67 -47.40 -13.02
CA VAL A 896 -1.34 -46.61 -11.97
C VAL A 896 -2.25 -47.51 -11.12
N LEU A 897 -3.03 -48.39 -11.75
CA LEU A 897 -3.87 -49.36 -11.04
C LEU A 897 -3.05 -50.26 -10.12
N HIS A 898 -1.94 -50.82 -10.63
CA HIS A 898 -1.06 -51.67 -9.83
C HIS A 898 -0.47 -50.91 -8.64
N GLY A 899 0.03 -49.69 -8.85
CA GLY A 899 0.57 -48.86 -7.76
C GLY A 899 -0.46 -48.53 -6.68
N LEU A 900 -1.70 -48.23 -7.06
CA LEU A 900 -2.80 -48.00 -6.10
C LEU A 900 -3.14 -49.27 -5.31
N GLN A 901 -3.14 -50.43 -5.96
CA GLN A 901 -3.39 -51.72 -5.29
C GLN A 901 -2.29 -52.07 -4.27
N GLU A 902 -1.04 -51.77 -4.57
CA GLU A 902 0.06 -51.94 -3.61
C GLU A 902 -0.02 -50.94 -2.45
N LEU A 903 -0.39 -49.68 -2.71
CA LEU A 903 -0.58 -48.69 -1.66
C LEU A 903 -1.71 -49.08 -0.69
N ASN A 904 -2.83 -49.58 -1.20
CA ASN A 904 -3.99 -50.00 -0.40
C ASN A 904 -3.72 -51.25 0.47
N LYS A 905 -2.62 -51.99 0.23
CA LYS A 905 -2.16 -53.06 1.15
C LYS A 905 -1.39 -52.51 2.35
N THR A 906 -0.98 -51.24 2.30
CA THR A 906 -0.19 -50.56 3.32
C THR A 906 -1.12 -49.71 4.17
N LYS A 907 -1.37 -50.12 5.42
CA LYS A 907 -2.26 -49.39 6.35
C LYS A 907 -1.71 -47.96 6.55
N LEU A 908 -2.43 -46.93 6.13
CA LEU A 908 -2.04 -45.54 6.33
C LEU A 908 -2.52 -45.05 7.70
N TYR A 909 -1.78 -44.12 8.32
CA TYR A 909 -2.08 -43.58 9.65
C TYR A 909 -3.49 -42.93 9.77
N TRP A 910 -4.10 -42.54 8.66
CA TRP A 910 -5.41 -41.88 8.60
C TRP A 910 -6.58 -42.86 8.43
N ASP A 911 -6.32 -44.15 8.22
CA ASP A 911 -7.38 -45.15 8.02
C ASP A 911 -8.08 -45.53 9.34
N ASP A 912 -7.57 -45.07 10.49
CA ASP A 912 -8.09 -45.31 11.84
C ASP A 912 -8.69 -44.03 12.50
N ILE A 913 -8.92 -42.94 11.75
CA ILE A 913 -9.65 -41.72 12.18
C ILE A 913 -10.89 -41.56 11.32
#